data_AF-A0A9D3XAR8-F1
#
_entry.id   AF-A0A9D3XAR8-F1
#
_cell.length_a   1.000
_cell.length_b   1.000
_cell.length_c   1.000
_cell.angle_alpha   90.00
_cell.angle_beta   90.00
_cell.angle_gamma   90.00
#
_symmetry.space_group_name_H-M   'P 1'
#
loop_
_entity.id
_entity.type
_entity.pdbx_description
1 polymer ?
#
loop_
_entity_poly.entity_id
_entity_poly.type
_entity_poly.pdbx_seq_one_letter_code
_entity_poly.pdbx_strand_id
1 'polypeptide(L)'
;MAEPSTECSIKVLCRFRPLNQAEILRGDKFIPLFQGDDSVILGGKPYVFDRVFPPNTTQEQVYHACAMQIVKDVLAGYNGTIFAYGQTSSGKTHTMEGKLHDPQLMGIIPRIARDIFNHIYAMDENLEFHIKVSYFEIYLDKIRDLLDVTKTNLSVHEDKNRVPYVKGCTERFVSSPEEILDVIDEGKSNRHVAVTNMNEHSSRSHSIFLINIKQENMETEQKLSGKLYLVDLAGSEKVSKTGAEGAVLDEAKNINKSLSALGNVISALAEGTKSYVPYRDSKMTRILQDSLGGNCRTTMFICCSPCSYNDAETKSTLMFGQRAKTIKNTASVNLELTAEQWKKKYEKEKEKNKTLKETIGKLEAELSRWRNGENVPETEQLSEEEKPAPDTCDETPVNDNASSIVIRISEEERHKYEEEIRKLYKQLDDKDDEINQQSQLMEKLSQQMLEQEELLVSTRGDNEKVQRELGRLQAENDSAKEEVREVLQALEELALNYDQKAQEAEEKGQQNQLLVDELSQKVSTLLALETELQRLQEFGARQRKRVAEVLNGLMKDLSEFSVIVGNGEIKLPVEISGAIEEEFTVARLYISKIKAEVKGVVKRCRQLEALQVECQRKMAVTGRELAACQLLISQHEAKIRSLSEYMHSVELKKRHLEESYDSLSEELAKLQAQETVHEAARKDQEQDLIQDADEVKRALELQLEGHREAHHKQLARLRDEINEKQKVIDELKDLNQKLQLELEQLRADYEKLKNEEQEKTIKLQELTFLYERHEQSKQDLKGLEETVARELQTLHNLRKLFVQDVTTRVKKSAEMEPEDSGGAHSQKQKISFLENNLEQLTKVHKQLDLWVSKLVRDNADLRCELPKLEKRLRATAERVKALEGALREAKEGAMKDKRRYQQEVDRIKEAVRYKNSSKRAHSAQIAKPVRPGHYPASPTNPYGARNSDCVSYTNSLFQNYQAAYGQGSAPDAYFANSSSSSGTGSSSGPLAPYQKLSVDNGNATDINDNRSELPCSCQADEQAKLFPLHQETAAS
;
A
#
# COMPACT_ATOMS: atom_id res chain seq x y z
N MET A 1 43.91 -1.55 10.56
CA MET A 1 43.27 -0.58 11.49
C MET A 1 41.95 -0.17 10.85
N ALA A 2 41.00 0.44 11.58
CA ALA A 2 39.88 1.10 10.90
C ALA A 2 40.40 2.39 10.25
N GLU A 3 39.96 2.70 9.03
CA GLU A 3 40.24 4.00 8.42
C GLU A 3 39.55 5.13 9.20
N PRO A 4 40.12 6.35 9.22
CA PRO A 4 39.42 7.50 9.78
C PRO A 4 38.12 7.77 9.01
N SER A 5 37.02 7.98 9.73
CA SER A 5 35.71 8.25 9.14
C SER A 5 35.75 9.53 8.30
N THR A 6 35.46 9.42 7.01
CA THR A 6 35.54 10.54 6.07
C THR A 6 34.25 11.36 6.12
N GLU A 7 34.36 12.63 6.52
CA GLU A 7 33.28 13.60 6.37
C GLU A 7 33.01 13.85 4.87
N CYS A 8 31.78 13.64 4.41
CA CYS A 8 31.40 13.79 2.99
C CYS A 8 30.09 14.56 2.84
N SER A 9 30.02 15.51 1.91
CA SER A 9 28.78 16.24 1.61
C SER A 9 27.81 15.37 0.82
N ILE A 10 26.50 15.57 1.05
CA ILE A 10 25.46 14.98 0.20
C ILE A 10 25.55 15.60 -1.20
N LYS A 11 25.76 14.77 -2.22
CA LYS A 11 25.77 15.22 -3.62
C LYS A 11 24.35 15.44 -4.10
N VAL A 12 24.06 16.59 -4.68
CA VAL A 12 22.75 16.92 -5.26
C VAL A 12 22.91 17.17 -6.74
N LEU A 13 22.18 16.41 -7.55
CA LEU A 13 22.18 16.53 -9.01
C LEU A 13 20.77 16.90 -9.48
N CYS A 14 20.65 17.97 -10.26
CA CYS A 14 19.38 18.36 -10.85
C CYS A 14 19.20 17.68 -12.21
N ARG A 15 18.01 17.14 -12.48
CA ARG A 15 17.66 16.57 -13.80
C ARG A 15 16.39 17.23 -14.33
N PHE A 16 16.52 17.91 -15.47
CA PHE A 16 15.36 18.30 -16.27
C PHE A 16 15.04 17.21 -17.28
N ARG A 17 13.75 16.88 -17.44
CA ARG A 17 13.27 16.07 -18.56
C ARG A 17 12.90 16.96 -19.76
N PRO A 18 12.67 16.41 -20.97
CA PRO A 18 11.96 17.11 -22.04
C PRO A 18 10.56 17.56 -21.63
N LEU A 19 9.98 18.53 -22.34
CA LEU A 19 8.54 18.80 -22.30
C LEU A 19 7.78 17.55 -22.76
N ASN A 20 6.65 17.24 -22.13
CA ASN A 20 5.78 16.13 -22.55
C ASN A 20 4.70 16.61 -23.53
N GLN A 21 4.06 15.68 -24.25
CA GLN A 21 3.10 16.03 -25.30
C GLN A 21 1.91 16.84 -24.77
N ALA A 22 1.44 16.61 -23.54
CA ALA A 22 0.34 17.36 -22.94
C ALA A 22 0.76 18.80 -22.58
N GLU A 23 2.00 19.02 -22.11
CA GLU A 23 2.56 20.36 -21.89
C GLU A 23 2.71 21.12 -23.22
N ILE A 24 3.21 20.46 -24.27
CA ILE A 24 3.36 21.04 -25.61
C ILE A 24 1.99 21.43 -26.18
N LEU A 25 0.99 20.54 -26.10
CA LEU A 25 -0.38 20.82 -26.57
C LEU A 25 -1.09 21.91 -25.74
N ARG A 26 -0.71 22.11 -24.47
CA ARG A 26 -1.19 23.24 -23.64
C ARG A 26 -0.57 24.60 -24.06
N GLY A 27 0.47 24.59 -24.90
CA GLY A 27 1.28 25.77 -25.19
C GLY A 27 2.27 26.15 -24.07
N ASP A 28 2.64 25.20 -23.19
CA ASP A 28 3.62 25.47 -22.12
C ASP A 28 5.00 25.81 -22.71
N LYS A 29 5.62 26.86 -22.18
CA LYS A 29 6.94 27.31 -22.62
C LYS A 29 8.05 26.60 -21.85
N PHE A 30 9.17 26.38 -22.54
CA PHE A 30 10.43 25.95 -21.93
C PHE A 30 11.05 27.13 -21.16
N ILE A 31 11.23 27.02 -19.84
CA ILE A 31 11.68 28.12 -18.97
C ILE A 31 13.09 28.02 -18.34
N PRO A 32 13.76 26.87 -18.16
CA PRO A 32 15.09 26.85 -17.54
C PRO A 32 16.20 27.24 -18.53
N LEU A 33 17.15 28.05 -18.09
CA LEU A 33 18.36 28.39 -18.85
C LEU A 33 19.58 27.75 -18.20
N PHE A 34 20.33 26.93 -18.94
CA PHE A 34 21.50 26.22 -18.43
C PHE A 34 22.77 27.06 -18.58
N GLN A 35 23.64 27.00 -17.57
CA GLN A 35 24.97 27.63 -17.61
C GLN A 35 26.01 26.63 -17.09
N GLY A 36 26.87 26.15 -17.99
CA GLY A 36 27.80 25.07 -17.68
C GLY A 36 27.11 23.76 -17.30
N ASP A 37 27.86 22.89 -16.62
CA ASP A 37 27.42 21.55 -16.19
C ASP A 37 26.78 21.54 -14.78
N ASP A 38 26.77 22.66 -14.05
CA ASP A 38 26.42 22.73 -12.62
C ASP A 38 25.31 23.73 -12.25
N SER A 39 24.90 24.60 -13.19
CA SER A 39 24.05 25.75 -12.88
C SER A 39 22.84 25.88 -13.82
N VAL A 40 21.70 26.27 -13.23
CA VAL A 40 20.46 26.61 -13.95
C VAL A 40 19.88 27.94 -13.46
N ILE A 41 19.46 28.80 -14.39
CA ILE A 41 18.74 30.04 -14.12
C ILE A 41 17.24 29.82 -14.37
N LEU A 42 16.42 30.20 -13.39
CA LEU A 42 14.95 30.18 -13.46
C LEU A 42 14.37 31.44 -12.83
N GLY A 43 13.52 32.16 -13.59
CA GLY A 43 12.96 33.44 -13.16
C GLY A 43 14.02 34.50 -12.80
N GLY A 44 15.17 34.49 -13.48
CA GLY A 44 16.30 35.40 -13.22
C GLY A 44 17.20 35.01 -12.04
N LYS A 45 16.86 33.99 -11.25
CA LYS A 45 17.71 33.50 -10.15
C LYS A 45 18.57 32.29 -10.60
N PRO A 46 19.89 32.29 -10.38
CA PRO A 46 20.73 31.11 -10.55
C PRO A 46 20.61 30.12 -9.38
N TYR A 47 20.70 28.84 -9.70
CA TYR A 47 20.74 27.71 -8.78
C TYR A 47 21.89 26.77 -9.17
N VAL A 48 22.83 26.56 -8.25
CA VAL A 48 24.06 25.76 -8.47
C VAL A 48 23.98 24.45 -7.67
N PHE A 49 24.38 23.34 -8.29
CA PHE A 49 24.32 21.98 -7.75
C PHE A 49 25.68 21.27 -7.89
N ASP A 50 25.75 19.95 -7.74
CA ASP A 50 26.96 19.16 -8.09
C ASP A 50 26.96 18.74 -9.55
N ARG A 51 25.77 18.65 -10.16
CA ARG A 51 25.58 18.66 -11.62
C ARG A 51 24.15 19.09 -11.96
N VAL A 52 23.96 19.65 -13.15
CA VAL A 52 22.66 19.91 -13.77
C VAL A 52 22.61 19.19 -15.11
N PHE A 53 21.66 18.28 -15.27
CA PHE A 53 21.41 17.55 -16.49
C PHE A 53 20.33 18.24 -17.33
N PRO A 54 20.66 18.78 -18.52
CA PRO A 54 19.67 19.30 -19.46
C PRO A 54 18.81 18.16 -20.08
N PRO A 55 17.67 18.48 -20.71
CA PRO A 55 16.67 17.52 -21.21
C PRO A 55 17.17 16.41 -22.14
N ASN A 56 18.28 16.65 -22.84
CA ASN A 56 18.91 15.72 -23.77
C ASN A 56 19.87 14.71 -23.10
N THR A 57 20.00 14.72 -21.77
CA THR A 57 20.90 13.82 -21.04
C THR A 57 20.34 12.39 -20.98
N THR A 58 21.13 11.41 -21.44
CA THR A 58 20.75 9.99 -21.45
C THR A 58 20.76 9.36 -20.06
N GLN A 59 20.07 8.23 -19.91
CA GLN A 59 20.07 7.43 -18.67
C GLN A 59 21.49 6.98 -18.27
N GLU A 60 22.32 6.68 -19.26
CA GLU A 60 23.69 6.20 -19.10
C GLU A 60 24.64 7.31 -18.59
N GLN A 61 24.52 8.52 -19.15
CA GLN A 61 25.24 9.71 -18.66
C GLN A 61 24.86 10.02 -17.21
N VAL A 62 23.58 9.91 -16.87
CA VAL A 62 23.07 10.07 -15.51
C VAL A 62 23.64 9.00 -14.56
N TYR A 63 23.72 7.75 -14.99
CA TYR A 63 24.28 6.65 -14.20
C TYR A 63 25.78 6.84 -13.91
N HIS A 64 26.60 7.07 -14.94
CA HIS A 64 28.05 7.20 -14.79
C HIS A 64 28.47 8.44 -13.99
N ALA A 65 27.66 9.50 -13.99
CA ALA A 65 27.96 10.74 -13.28
C ALA A 65 28.00 10.61 -11.75
N CYS A 66 27.31 9.62 -11.15
CA CYS A 66 27.31 9.44 -9.69
C CYS A 66 27.01 8.01 -9.21
N ALA A 67 26.03 7.31 -9.79
CA ALA A 67 25.59 6.01 -9.29
C ALA A 67 26.69 4.95 -9.36
N MET A 68 27.49 4.96 -10.44
CA MET A 68 28.65 4.09 -10.62
C MET A 68 29.68 4.18 -9.47
N GLN A 69 29.89 5.35 -8.87
CA GLN A 69 30.82 5.48 -7.74
C GLN A 69 30.21 4.90 -6.46
N ILE A 70 28.90 5.10 -6.24
CA ILE A 70 28.21 4.55 -5.06
C ILE A 70 28.21 3.02 -5.09
N VAL A 71 28.08 2.40 -6.28
CA VAL A 71 28.22 0.94 -6.41
C VAL A 71 29.60 0.46 -5.96
N LYS A 72 30.67 1.14 -6.39
CA LYS A 72 32.05 0.82 -5.95
C LYS A 72 32.26 1.03 -4.46
N ASP A 73 31.70 2.09 -3.90
CA ASP A 73 31.78 2.37 -2.47
C ASP A 73 31.00 1.33 -1.64
N VAL A 74 29.85 0.87 -2.12
CA VAL A 74 29.07 -0.19 -1.46
C VAL A 74 29.77 -1.55 -1.54
N LEU A 75 30.39 -1.87 -2.69
CA LEU A 75 31.26 -3.04 -2.84
C LEU A 75 32.53 -2.95 -1.97
N ALA A 76 32.97 -1.75 -1.59
CA ALA A 76 34.03 -1.56 -0.59
C ALA A 76 33.51 -1.66 0.87
N GLY A 77 32.21 -1.84 1.09
CA GLY A 77 31.58 -1.99 2.41
C GLY A 77 31.13 -0.69 3.08
N TYR A 78 31.05 0.44 2.37
CA TYR A 78 30.30 1.61 2.85
C TYR A 78 28.78 1.40 2.66
N ASN A 79 27.94 2.19 3.36
CA ASN A 79 26.54 2.33 2.95
C ASN A 79 26.40 3.41 1.85
N GLY A 80 25.43 3.24 0.97
CA GLY A 80 25.07 4.18 -0.09
C GLY A 80 23.57 4.44 -0.16
N THR A 81 23.17 5.66 -0.55
CA THR A 81 21.76 6.00 -0.75
C THR A 81 21.58 6.88 -1.97
N ILE A 82 20.62 6.54 -2.82
CA ILE A 82 20.21 7.32 -4.00
C ILE A 82 18.74 7.69 -3.86
N PHE A 83 18.46 8.99 -3.77
CA PHE A 83 17.12 9.55 -3.76
C PHE A 83 16.70 10.06 -5.14
N ALA A 84 15.44 9.91 -5.51
CA ALA A 84 14.76 10.75 -6.49
C ALA A 84 13.64 11.56 -5.82
N TYR A 85 13.67 12.89 -6.00
CA TYR A 85 12.75 13.86 -5.41
C TYR A 85 12.23 14.84 -6.48
N GLY A 86 11.05 15.44 -6.24
CA GLY A 86 10.38 16.36 -7.17
C GLY A 86 8.89 16.02 -7.37
N GLN A 87 8.18 16.87 -8.13
CA GLN A 87 6.74 16.69 -8.36
C GLN A 87 6.41 15.38 -9.10
N THR A 88 5.14 14.99 -9.11
CA THR A 88 4.59 13.98 -10.03
C THR A 88 4.85 14.39 -11.49
N SER A 89 5.14 13.39 -12.31
CA SER A 89 5.53 13.57 -13.72
C SER A 89 6.75 14.48 -13.94
N SER A 90 7.67 14.59 -12.98
CA SER A 90 8.99 15.24 -13.15
C SER A 90 10.08 14.33 -13.72
N GLY A 91 9.92 13.00 -13.65
CA GLY A 91 10.89 12.02 -14.13
C GLY A 91 11.60 11.16 -13.07
N LYS A 92 11.09 11.13 -11.82
CA LYS A 92 11.69 10.36 -10.71
C LYS A 92 11.82 8.85 -10.99
N THR A 93 10.70 8.15 -11.19
CA THR A 93 10.64 6.72 -11.55
C THR A 93 11.36 6.43 -12.87
N HIS A 94 11.32 7.35 -13.84
CA HIS A 94 12.10 7.22 -15.07
C HIS A 94 13.62 7.27 -14.81
N THR A 95 14.08 8.04 -13.82
CA THR A 95 15.49 8.09 -13.42
C THR A 95 15.89 6.86 -12.62
N MET A 96 15.04 6.41 -11.69
CA MET A 96 15.33 5.24 -10.84
C MET A 96 15.23 3.92 -11.61
N GLU A 97 14.10 3.64 -12.25
CA GLU A 97 13.83 2.37 -12.95
C GLU A 97 13.96 2.50 -14.47
N GLY A 98 13.44 3.59 -15.04
CA GLY A 98 13.33 3.74 -16.50
C GLY A 98 12.40 2.70 -17.11
N LYS A 99 12.79 2.14 -18.26
CA LYS A 99 12.26 0.87 -18.76
C LYS A 99 13.25 -0.24 -18.41
N LEU A 100 12.89 -1.14 -17.49
CA LEU A 100 13.82 -2.11 -16.90
C LEU A 100 14.58 -2.95 -17.94
N HIS A 101 13.86 -3.47 -18.95
CA HIS A 101 14.39 -4.39 -19.98
C HIS A 101 14.87 -3.70 -21.27
N ASP A 102 15.02 -2.36 -21.28
CA ASP A 102 15.45 -1.57 -22.45
C ASP A 102 16.90 -1.09 -22.26
N PRO A 103 17.91 -1.59 -23.00
CA PRO A 103 19.33 -1.26 -22.76
C PRO A 103 19.67 0.24 -22.79
N GLN A 104 18.87 1.06 -23.49
CA GLN A 104 19.08 2.51 -23.56
C GLN A 104 18.23 3.24 -22.52
N LEU A 105 16.97 2.85 -22.34
CA LEU A 105 16.01 3.55 -21.47
C LEU A 105 15.94 3.00 -20.04
N MET A 106 16.67 1.94 -19.70
CA MET A 106 16.86 1.45 -18.33
C MET A 106 17.52 2.52 -17.44
N GLY A 107 16.95 2.72 -16.25
CA GLY A 107 17.36 3.73 -15.27
C GLY A 107 18.53 3.28 -14.39
N ILE A 108 18.62 3.89 -13.21
CA ILE A 108 19.71 3.65 -12.26
C ILE A 108 19.68 2.23 -11.67
N ILE A 109 18.55 1.75 -11.15
CA ILE A 109 18.43 0.45 -10.46
C ILE A 109 18.86 -0.74 -11.36
N PRO A 110 18.35 -0.92 -12.59
CA PRO A 110 18.80 -2.01 -13.47
C PRO A 110 20.29 -1.90 -13.85
N ARG A 111 20.82 -0.68 -14.02
CA ARG A 111 22.26 -0.47 -14.27
C ARG A 111 23.11 -0.79 -13.04
N ILE A 112 22.61 -0.49 -11.84
CA ILE A 112 23.23 -0.89 -10.56
C ILE A 112 23.27 -2.41 -10.43
N ALA A 113 22.17 -3.11 -10.70
CA ALA A 113 22.10 -4.56 -10.64
C ALA A 113 23.16 -5.21 -11.55
N ARG A 114 23.16 -4.84 -12.83
CA ARG A 114 24.13 -5.32 -13.82
C ARG A 114 25.57 -5.02 -13.42
N ASP A 115 25.86 -3.78 -13.01
CA ASP A 115 27.23 -3.38 -12.70
C ASP A 115 27.73 -3.95 -11.37
N ILE A 116 26.87 -4.28 -10.39
CA ILE A 116 27.22 -5.07 -9.20
C ILE A 116 27.72 -6.46 -9.63
N PHE A 117 26.93 -7.20 -10.39
CA PHE A 117 27.29 -8.55 -10.82
C PHE A 117 28.51 -8.55 -11.75
N ASN A 118 28.64 -7.57 -12.66
CA ASN A 118 29.85 -7.40 -13.47
C ASN A 118 31.13 -7.17 -12.64
N HIS A 119 31.05 -6.49 -11.50
CA HIS A 119 32.21 -6.38 -10.60
C HIS A 119 32.48 -7.72 -9.90
N ILE A 120 31.45 -8.41 -9.42
CA ILE A 120 31.59 -9.72 -8.74
C ILE A 120 32.21 -10.77 -9.68
N TYR A 121 31.78 -10.84 -10.94
CA TYR A 121 32.36 -11.74 -11.95
C TYR A 121 33.79 -11.36 -12.38
N ALA A 122 34.32 -10.23 -11.90
CA ALA A 122 35.68 -9.74 -12.16
C ALA A 122 36.54 -9.63 -10.89
N MET A 123 36.04 -10.12 -9.75
CA MET A 123 36.76 -10.17 -8.47
C MET A 123 37.57 -11.48 -8.33
N ASP A 124 38.40 -11.52 -7.29
CA ASP A 124 39.18 -12.69 -6.88
C ASP A 124 38.27 -13.86 -6.46
N GLU A 125 38.62 -15.09 -6.83
CA GLU A 125 37.91 -16.33 -6.45
C GLU A 125 37.86 -16.51 -4.92
N ASN A 126 38.77 -15.86 -4.18
CA ASN A 126 38.81 -15.82 -2.72
C ASN A 126 37.71 -14.96 -2.05
N LEU A 127 36.80 -14.32 -2.79
CA LEU A 127 35.70 -13.49 -2.24
C LEU A 127 34.33 -14.15 -2.43
N GLU A 128 33.73 -14.64 -1.35
CA GLU A 128 32.36 -15.16 -1.36
C GLU A 128 31.34 -14.01 -1.19
N PHE A 129 30.42 -13.85 -2.13
CA PHE A 129 29.40 -12.80 -2.12
C PHE A 129 28.01 -13.33 -1.75
N HIS A 130 27.34 -12.63 -0.83
CA HIS A 130 25.98 -12.89 -0.39
C HIS A 130 25.12 -11.63 -0.58
N ILE A 131 24.40 -11.55 -1.71
CA ILE A 131 23.50 -10.45 -2.02
C ILE A 131 22.09 -10.76 -1.53
N LYS A 132 21.47 -9.80 -0.84
CA LYS A 132 20.05 -9.81 -0.51
C LYS A 132 19.35 -8.56 -1.05
N VAL A 133 18.08 -8.71 -1.38
CA VAL A 133 17.18 -7.61 -1.77
C VAL A 133 15.91 -7.59 -0.94
N SER A 134 15.43 -6.38 -0.65
CA SER A 134 14.12 -6.12 -0.04
C SER A 134 13.44 -4.97 -0.79
N TYR A 135 12.15 -5.10 -1.07
CA TYR A 135 11.37 -4.06 -1.75
C TYR A 135 10.10 -3.78 -0.95
N PHE A 136 9.90 -2.54 -0.56
CA PHE A 136 8.73 -2.11 0.19
C PHE A 136 8.33 -0.69 -0.19
N GLU A 137 7.05 -0.36 0.03
CA GLU A 137 6.56 1.01 -0.11
C GLU A 137 6.12 1.60 1.23
N ILE A 138 6.11 2.93 1.30
CA ILE A 138 5.54 3.70 2.40
C ILE A 138 4.36 4.49 1.84
N TYR A 139 3.16 4.22 2.36
CA TYR A 139 1.91 4.91 2.01
C TYR A 139 1.12 5.19 3.29
N LEU A 140 0.61 6.42 3.45
CA LEU A 140 -0.08 6.87 4.68
C LEU A 140 0.73 6.60 5.97
N ASP A 141 2.06 6.73 5.92
CA ASP A 141 3.02 6.39 6.99
C ASP A 141 2.91 4.91 7.48
N LYS A 142 2.33 4.02 6.64
CA LYS A 142 2.30 2.56 6.80
C LYS A 142 3.30 1.96 5.81
N ILE A 143 4.16 1.06 6.30
CA ILE A 143 5.10 0.33 5.45
C ILE A 143 4.41 -0.93 4.94
N ARG A 144 4.44 -1.18 3.63
CA ARG A 144 3.94 -2.42 3.02
C ARG A 144 5.08 -3.11 2.30
N ASP A 145 5.25 -4.40 2.56
CA ASP A 145 6.15 -5.26 1.80
C ASP A 145 5.60 -5.45 0.38
N LEU A 146 6.44 -5.23 -0.64
CA LEU A 146 6.07 -5.46 -2.04
C LEU A 146 6.43 -6.88 -2.50
N LEU A 147 7.19 -7.64 -1.69
CA LEU A 147 7.58 -9.03 -1.96
C LEU A 147 6.75 -10.06 -1.18
N ASP A 148 5.80 -9.59 -0.37
CA ASP A 148 4.77 -10.36 0.33
C ASP A 148 3.61 -9.43 0.71
N VAL A 149 2.57 -9.40 -0.12
CA VAL A 149 1.43 -8.49 0.05
C VAL A 149 0.62 -8.71 1.34
N THR A 150 0.83 -9.80 2.07
CA THR A 150 0.19 -10.02 3.38
C THR A 150 0.78 -9.13 4.47
N LYS A 151 2.05 -8.73 4.32
CA LYS A 151 2.82 -7.93 5.30
C LYS A 151 2.53 -6.44 5.15
N THR A 152 1.39 -6.02 5.69
CA THR A 152 0.98 -4.61 5.74
C THR A 152 1.33 -3.95 7.09
N ASN A 153 1.52 -2.64 7.07
CA ASN A 153 1.87 -1.79 8.23
C ASN A 153 3.07 -2.29 9.07
N LEU A 154 4.18 -2.65 8.42
CA LEU A 154 5.42 -3.03 9.11
C LEU A 154 5.98 -1.88 9.98
N SER A 155 6.84 -2.24 10.94
CA SER A 155 7.32 -1.36 12.02
C SER A 155 8.84 -1.20 12.01
N VAL A 156 9.30 0.06 12.10
CA VAL A 156 10.73 0.40 12.17
C VAL A 156 11.26 0.15 13.57
N HIS A 157 12.23 -0.75 13.67
CA HIS A 157 13.00 -1.05 14.88
C HIS A 157 14.43 -0.52 14.74
N GLU A 158 15.14 -0.43 15.85
CA GLU A 158 16.56 -0.04 15.92
C GLU A 158 17.34 -1.27 16.43
N ASP A 159 18.50 -1.56 15.83
CA ASP A 159 19.32 -2.72 16.20
C ASP A 159 20.24 -2.44 17.43
N LYS A 160 21.12 -3.39 17.78
CA LYS A 160 22.06 -3.24 18.91
C LYS A 160 23.02 -2.05 18.75
N ASN A 161 23.28 -1.63 17.52
CA ASN A 161 24.14 -0.51 17.15
C ASN A 161 23.33 0.77 16.87
N ARG A 162 22.01 0.75 17.15
CA ARG A 162 21.01 1.79 16.82
C ARG A 162 20.78 2.02 15.33
N VAL A 163 21.16 1.08 14.47
CA VAL A 163 20.88 1.14 13.03
C VAL A 163 19.40 0.81 12.79
N PRO A 164 18.63 1.63 12.06
CA PRO A 164 17.21 1.39 11.81
C PRO A 164 17.00 0.25 10.80
N TYR A 165 15.97 -0.56 11.03
CA TYR A 165 15.55 -1.62 10.11
C TYR A 165 14.03 -1.86 10.15
N VAL A 166 13.46 -2.38 9.06
CA VAL A 166 12.03 -2.72 8.97
C VAL A 166 11.83 -4.16 9.46
N LYS A 167 11.25 -4.33 10.65
CA LYS A 167 11.05 -5.65 11.25
C LYS A 167 10.00 -6.44 10.49
N GLY A 168 10.35 -7.65 10.06
CA GLY A 168 9.48 -8.57 9.33
C GLY A 168 9.44 -8.37 7.82
N CYS A 169 10.13 -7.36 7.27
CA CYS A 169 10.28 -7.19 5.83
C CYS A 169 11.02 -8.38 5.21
N THR A 170 10.62 -8.76 4.01
CA THR A 170 11.16 -9.89 3.26
C THR A 170 12.53 -9.54 2.70
N GLU A 171 13.54 -10.32 3.09
CA GLU A 171 14.85 -10.36 2.42
C GLU A 171 14.87 -11.60 1.51
N ARG A 172 15.07 -11.40 0.21
CA ARG A 172 15.33 -12.50 -0.74
C ARG A 172 16.81 -12.51 -1.11
N PHE A 173 17.43 -13.67 -1.20
CA PHE A 173 18.74 -13.82 -1.84
C PHE A 173 18.59 -13.75 -3.35
N VAL A 174 19.62 -13.25 -4.04
CA VAL A 174 19.68 -13.16 -5.52
C VAL A 174 21.06 -13.54 -6.03
N SER A 175 21.13 -14.33 -7.12
CA SER A 175 22.38 -14.84 -7.71
C SER A 175 22.74 -14.30 -9.09
N SER A 176 21.80 -13.58 -9.73
CA SER A 176 21.93 -13.00 -11.08
C SER A 176 21.31 -11.60 -11.15
N PRO A 177 21.72 -10.74 -12.12
CA PRO A 177 21.06 -9.45 -12.33
C PRO A 177 19.61 -9.62 -12.79
N GLU A 178 19.28 -10.70 -13.50
CA GLU A 178 17.92 -11.06 -13.92
C GLU A 178 16.99 -11.25 -12.71
N GLU A 179 17.39 -11.99 -11.68
CA GLU A 179 16.62 -12.16 -10.44
C GLU A 179 16.31 -10.81 -9.75
N ILE A 180 17.21 -9.82 -9.84
CA ILE A 180 16.94 -8.48 -9.31
C ILE A 180 15.83 -7.78 -10.12
N LEU A 181 15.81 -7.95 -11.45
CA LEU A 181 14.74 -7.39 -12.29
C LEU A 181 13.40 -8.08 -12.01
N ASP A 182 13.39 -9.41 -11.88
CA ASP A 182 12.18 -10.19 -11.55
C ASP A 182 11.57 -9.76 -10.19
N VAL A 183 12.42 -9.53 -9.17
CA VAL A 183 11.99 -9.03 -7.85
C VAL A 183 11.41 -7.60 -7.95
N ILE A 184 11.92 -6.77 -8.86
CA ILE A 184 11.38 -5.41 -9.10
C ILE A 184 10.03 -5.50 -9.83
N ASP A 185 9.92 -6.32 -10.88
CA ASP A 185 8.67 -6.46 -11.64
C ASP A 185 7.56 -7.16 -10.82
N GLU A 186 7.88 -8.14 -9.96
CA GLU A 186 6.94 -8.68 -8.98
C GLU A 186 6.47 -7.59 -8.01
N GLY A 187 7.40 -6.83 -7.42
CA GLY A 187 7.06 -5.75 -6.50
C GLY A 187 6.21 -4.65 -7.15
N LYS A 188 6.43 -4.38 -8.44
CA LYS A 188 5.60 -3.45 -9.23
C LYS A 188 4.23 -4.05 -9.54
N SER A 189 4.13 -5.34 -9.83
CA SER A 189 2.83 -6.03 -9.99
C SER A 189 2.02 -5.97 -8.69
N ASN A 190 2.64 -6.32 -7.56
CA ASN A 190 2.06 -6.24 -6.22
C ASN A 190 1.64 -4.79 -5.83
N ARG A 191 2.35 -3.78 -6.33
CA ARG A 191 1.98 -2.36 -6.22
C ARG A 191 0.76 -2.00 -7.10
N HIS A 192 0.63 -2.56 -8.31
CA HIS A 192 -0.56 -2.34 -9.17
C HIS A 192 -1.82 -3.05 -8.64
N VAL A 193 -1.70 -4.21 -8.00
CA VAL A 193 -2.82 -4.88 -7.31
C VAL A 193 -3.35 -4.04 -6.11
N ALA A 194 -2.57 -3.05 -5.63
CA ALA A 194 -3.06 -2.03 -4.69
C ALA A 194 -3.92 -0.95 -5.38
N VAL A 195 -3.47 -0.46 -6.55
CA VAL A 195 -4.03 0.66 -7.30
C VAL A 195 -5.50 0.44 -7.67
N THR A 196 -5.83 -0.77 -8.15
CA THR A 196 -7.16 -1.09 -8.69
C THR A 196 -8.30 -1.00 -7.68
N ASN A 197 -8.00 -0.89 -6.38
CA ASN A 197 -9.01 -0.82 -5.32
C ASN A 197 -9.31 0.62 -4.84
N MET A 198 -8.43 1.61 -5.07
CA MET A 198 -8.67 3.05 -4.90
C MET A 198 -7.43 3.90 -5.33
N ASN A 199 -7.60 4.69 -6.40
CA ASN A 199 -6.69 5.76 -6.89
C ASN A 199 -5.34 5.37 -7.53
N GLU A 200 -4.85 6.27 -8.40
CA GLU A 200 -3.54 6.22 -9.06
C GLU A 200 -2.40 6.42 -8.02
N HIS A 201 -1.86 5.31 -7.52
CA HIS A 201 -1.02 5.27 -6.32
C HIS A 201 0.49 5.54 -6.55
N SER A 202 0.99 5.42 -7.79
CA SER A 202 2.44 5.45 -8.08
C SER A 202 3.11 6.78 -7.73
N SER A 203 2.38 7.88 -7.91
CA SER A 203 2.73 9.25 -7.51
C SER A 203 2.60 9.51 -6.00
N ARG A 204 2.01 8.58 -5.25
CA ARG A 204 1.48 8.81 -3.89
C ARG A 204 2.06 7.91 -2.80
N SER A 205 2.78 6.84 -3.15
CA SER A 205 3.62 6.10 -2.21
C SER A 205 5.11 6.26 -2.51
N HIS A 206 5.95 6.10 -1.49
CA HIS A 206 7.41 6.12 -1.63
C HIS A 206 7.92 4.69 -1.75
N SER A 207 8.61 4.36 -2.84
CA SER A 207 9.19 3.04 -3.05
C SER A 207 10.65 3.02 -2.59
N ILE A 208 11.01 2.03 -1.77
CA ILE A 208 12.36 1.81 -1.26
C ILE A 208 12.81 0.40 -1.64
N PHE A 209 13.75 0.33 -2.57
CA PHE A 209 14.47 -0.90 -2.92
C PHE A 209 15.80 -0.90 -2.17
N LEU A 210 16.06 -1.93 -1.38
CA LEU A 210 17.29 -2.11 -0.61
C LEU A 210 18.08 -3.28 -1.19
N ILE A 211 19.31 -3.02 -1.62
CA ILE A 211 20.31 -4.06 -1.92
C ILE A 211 21.28 -4.12 -0.74
N ASN A 212 21.51 -5.32 -0.20
CA ASN A 212 22.42 -5.57 0.91
C ASN A 212 23.47 -6.56 0.43
N ILE A 213 24.70 -6.07 0.21
CA ILE A 213 25.83 -6.86 -0.27
C ILE A 213 26.72 -7.20 0.91
N LYS A 214 26.73 -8.47 1.29
CA LYS A 214 27.76 -9.04 2.15
C LYS A 214 28.84 -9.67 1.28
N GLN A 215 30.10 -9.52 1.68
CA GLN A 215 31.22 -10.26 1.09
C GLN A 215 32.13 -10.78 2.20
N GLU A 216 32.74 -11.93 1.97
CA GLU A 216 33.63 -12.61 2.90
C GLU A 216 34.88 -13.07 2.16
N ASN A 217 36.05 -12.60 2.60
CA ASN A 217 37.32 -13.07 2.06
C ASN A 217 37.73 -14.37 2.77
N MET A 218 37.87 -15.45 2.02
CA MET A 218 38.10 -16.79 2.55
C MET A 218 39.51 -17.00 3.13
N GLU A 219 40.51 -16.21 2.72
CA GLU A 219 41.88 -16.30 3.24
C GLU A 219 42.08 -15.50 4.55
N THR A 220 41.42 -14.35 4.69
CA THR A 220 41.60 -13.40 5.81
C THR A 220 40.45 -13.40 6.81
N GLU A 221 39.39 -14.18 6.54
CA GLU A 221 38.10 -14.19 7.23
C GLU A 221 37.44 -12.78 7.34
N GLN A 222 37.85 -11.81 6.52
CA GLN A 222 37.37 -10.44 6.62
C GLN A 222 36.00 -10.31 5.95
N LYS A 223 34.97 -10.02 6.76
CA LYS A 223 33.59 -9.79 6.29
C LYS A 223 33.28 -8.30 6.17
N LEU A 224 32.66 -7.91 5.06
CA LEU A 224 32.25 -6.53 4.75
C LEU A 224 30.77 -6.51 4.36
N SER A 225 30.08 -5.40 4.67
CA SER A 225 28.61 -5.36 4.71
C SER A 225 28.06 -4.01 4.20
N GLY A 226 27.86 -3.89 2.89
CA GLY A 226 27.40 -2.66 2.23
C GLY A 226 25.90 -2.64 1.97
N LYS A 227 25.18 -1.64 2.50
CA LYS A 227 23.74 -1.44 2.20
C LYS A 227 23.54 -0.29 1.22
N LEU A 228 22.73 -0.53 0.19
CA LEU A 228 22.39 0.42 -0.86
C LEU A 228 20.88 0.66 -0.90
N TYR A 229 20.45 1.84 -0.46
CA TYR A 229 19.04 2.27 -0.50
C TYR A 229 18.75 3.04 -1.78
N LEU A 230 17.82 2.55 -2.58
CA LEU A 230 17.39 3.15 -3.85
C LEU A 230 15.93 3.60 -3.68
N VAL A 231 15.72 4.91 -3.64
CA VAL A 231 14.49 5.53 -3.11
C VAL A 231 13.81 6.40 -4.15
N ASP A 232 12.64 5.97 -4.64
CA ASP A 232 11.74 6.81 -5.44
C ASP A 232 10.65 7.38 -4.52
N LEU A 233 10.67 8.69 -4.31
CA LEU A 233 9.72 9.35 -3.41
C LEU A 233 8.37 9.62 -4.12
N ALA A 234 7.31 9.89 -3.34
CA ALA A 234 6.06 10.42 -3.87
C ALA A 234 6.23 11.83 -4.49
N GLY A 235 5.17 12.35 -5.13
CA GLY A 235 5.09 13.71 -5.62
C GLY A 235 5.29 14.76 -4.52
N SER A 236 6.17 15.73 -4.77
CA SER A 236 6.42 16.87 -3.87
C SER A 236 5.52 18.09 -4.10
N GLU A 237 4.51 17.97 -4.95
CA GLU A 237 3.58 19.05 -5.28
C GLU A 237 2.60 19.36 -4.13
N LYS A 238 2.24 20.63 -4.03
CA LYS A 238 1.31 21.11 -2.99
C LYS A 238 -0.10 20.56 -3.22
N VAL A 239 -0.69 20.04 -2.14
CA VAL A 239 -2.09 19.55 -2.09
C VAL A 239 -3.10 20.56 -2.66
N SER A 240 -2.86 21.87 -2.50
CA SER A 240 -3.72 22.92 -3.06
C SER A 240 -3.80 22.94 -4.60
N LYS A 241 -2.89 22.25 -5.32
CA LYS A 241 -2.94 22.10 -6.78
C LYS A 241 -3.69 20.85 -7.25
N THR A 242 -3.92 19.86 -6.39
CA THR A 242 -4.50 18.57 -6.81
C THR A 242 -6.02 18.56 -6.86
N GLY A 243 -6.69 19.62 -6.36
CA GLY A 243 -8.15 19.70 -6.32
C GLY A 243 -8.81 18.60 -5.46
N ALA A 244 -8.04 17.99 -4.56
CA ALA A 244 -8.49 16.82 -3.80
C ALA A 244 -9.48 17.20 -2.70
N GLU A 245 -10.62 16.50 -2.66
CA GLU A 245 -11.63 16.62 -1.61
C GLU A 245 -11.86 15.28 -0.90
N GLY A 246 -12.48 15.33 0.28
CA GLY A 246 -12.79 14.14 1.09
C GLY A 246 -11.55 13.30 1.44
N ALA A 247 -11.66 11.97 1.37
CA ALA A 247 -10.58 11.05 1.73
C ALA A 247 -9.29 11.27 0.92
N VAL A 248 -9.38 11.77 -0.31
CA VAL A 248 -8.23 12.08 -1.20
C VAL A 248 -7.41 13.25 -0.64
N LEU A 249 -8.03 14.16 0.11
CA LEU A 249 -7.36 15.28 0.76
C LEU A 249 -6.50 14.82 1.95
N ASP A 250 -7.06 13.98 2.83
CA ASP A 250 -6.30 13.40 3.95
C ASP A 250 -5.24 12.41 3.48
N GLU A 251 -5.46 11.71 2.36
CA GLU A 251 -4.44 10.93 1.66
C GLU A 251 -3.25 11.82 1.26
N ALA A 252 -3.50 12.87 0.46
CA ALA A 252 -2.48 13.81 0.00
C ALA A 252 -1.75 14.56 1.13
N LYS A 253 -2.44 14.83 2.24
CA LYS A 253 -1.90 15.43 3.48
C LYS A 253 -0.96 14.46 4.22
N ASN A 254 -1.31 13.18 4.33
CA ASN A 254 -0.44 12.17 4.96
C ASN A 254 0.81 11.86 4.11
N ILE A 255 0.71 11.94 2.79
CA ILE A 255 1.87 11.84 1.88
C ILE A 255 2.79 13.05 2.05
N ASN A 256 2.22 14.25 2.15
CA ASN A 256 2.99 15.45 2.44
C ASN A 256 3.57 15.48 3.87
N LYS A 257 3.02 14.74 4.84
CA LYS A 257 3.61 14.59 6.20
C LYS A 257 5.03 14.01 6.11
N SER A 258 5.24 12.94 5.36
CA SER A 258 6.55 12.29 5.25
C SER A 258 7.59 13.17 4.53
N LEU A 259 7.18 13.87 3.47
CA LEU A 259 8.03 14.84 2.76
C LEU A 259 8.31 16.10 3.60
N SER A 260 7.37 16.51 4.45
CA SER A 260 7.58 17.61 5.41
C SER A 260 8.54 17.21 6.52
N ALA A 261 8.41 16.00 7.08
CA ALA A 261 9.37 15.43 8.02
C ALA A 261 10.79 15.37 7.40
N LEU A 262 10.90 14.91 6.15
CA LEU A 262 12.16 14.90 5.40
C LEU A 262 12.72 16.33 5.22
N GLY A 263 11.86 17.31 4.92
CA GLY A 263 12.23 18.73 4.84
C GLY A 263 12.67 19.34 6.18
N ASN A 264 12.07 18.93 7.30
CA ASN A 264 12.45 19.33 8.65
C ASN A 264 13.82 18.76 9.04
N VAL A 265 14.03 17.46 8.79
CA VAL A 265 15.33 16.77 8.98
C VAL A 265 16.43 17.45 8.15
N ILE A 266 16.18 17.69 6.86
CA ILE A 266 17.13 18.38 5.98
C ILE A 266 17.43 19.80 6.45
N SER A 267 16.42 20.56 6.89
CA SER A 267 16.64 21.93 7.38
C SER A 267 17.41 21.95 8.71
N ALA A 268 17.12 21.04 9.64
CA ALA A 268 17.85 20.93 10.91
C ALA A 268 19.32 20.54 10.70
N LEU A 269 19.60 19.62 9.78
CA LEU A 269 20.96 19.23 9.39
C LEU A 269 21.71 20.35 8.65
N ALA A 270 21.02 21.07 7.76
CA ALA A 270 21.60 22.19 7.00
C ALA A 270 21.90 23.41 7.86
N GLU A 271 21.11 23.65 8.93
CA GLU A 271 21.34 24.72 9.90
C GLU A 271 22.50 24.41 10.87
N GLY A 272 22.80 23.14 11.14
CA GLY A 272 23.91 22.68 11.99
C GLY A 272 23.83 23.04 13.48
N THR A 273 22.93 23.94 13.88
CA THR A 273 22.80 24.47 15.25
C THR A 273 21.88 23.66 16.17
N LYS A 274 21.10 22.72 15.63
CA LYS A 274 20.15 21.89 16.38
C LYS A 274 20.80 20.56 16.78
N SER A 275 21.02 20.36 18.08
CA SER A 275 21.55 19.09 18.64
C SER A 275 20.60 17.90 18.48
N TYR A 276 19.31 18.15 18.24
CA TYR A 276 18.30 17.14 17.94
C TYR A 276 17.78 17.31 16.51
N VAL A 277 17.82 16.22 15.73
CA VAL A 277 17.29 16.15 14.37
C VAL A 277 16.03 15.25 14.38
N PRO A 278 14.88 15.70 13.84
CA PRO A 278 13.58 15.06 14.06
C PRO A 278 13.33 13.85 13.15
N TYR A 279 14.23 12.85 13.14
CA TYR A 279 14.06 11.64 12.32
C TYR A 279 12.77 10.86 12.65
N ARG A 280 12.22 11.01 13.85
CA ARG A 280 11.04 10.27 14.33
C ARG A 280 9.69 10.78 13.79
N ASP A 281 9.65 11.93 13.12
CA ASP A 281 8.42 12.55 12.59
C ASP A 281 7.70 11.70 11.51
N SER A 282 8.40 10.77 10.86
CA SER A 282 7.83 9.77 9.95
C SER A 282 8.62 8.45 9.96
N LYS A 283 8.01 7.34 9.56
CA LYS A 283 8.74 6.06 9.41
C LYS A 283 9.83 6.13 8.35
N MET A 284 9.63 6.92 7.29
CA MET A 284 10.61 7.14 6.24
C MET A 284 11.89 7.78 6.80
N THR A 285 11.76 8.91 7.52
CA THR A 285 12.92 9.61 8.10
C THR A 285 13.66 8.79 9.16
N ARG A 286 12.98 7.84 9.83
CA ARG A 286 13.64 6.85 10.70
C ARG A 286 14.46 5.83 9.90
N ILE A 287 13.94 5.29 8.79
CA ILE A 287 14.68 4.34 7.93
C ILE A 287 15.88 5.04 7.28
N LEU A 288 15.71 6.28 6.83
CA LEU A 288 16.72 7.09 6.17
C LEU A 288 17.68 7.80 7.14
N GLN A 289 17.59 7.56 8.45
CA GLN A 289 18.42 8.23 9.45
C GLN A 289 19.93 8.01 9.21
N ASP A 290 20.33 6.85 8.70
CA ASP A 290 21.75 6.62 8.35
C ASP A 290 22.15 7.32 7.03
N SER A 291 21.17 7.67 6.18
CA SER A 291 21.38 8.32 4.88
C SER A 291 21.54 9.84 4.95
N LEU A 292 21.14 10.47 6.05
CA LEU A 292 21.07 11.92 6.21
C LEU A 292 21.74 12.27 7.54
N GLY A 293 22.95 12.84 7.52
CA GLY A 293 23.75 13.05 8.74
C GLY A 293 24.33 11.78 9.38
N GLY A 294 24.31 10.65 8.67
CA GLY A 294 24.71 9.32 9.17
C GLY A 294 25.90 8.69 8.44
N ASN A 295 26.04 7.36 8.57
CA ASN A 295 27.15 6.56 8.03
C ASN A 295 26.94 6.13 6.57
N CYS A 296 26.61 7.07 5.68
CA CYS A 296 26.24 6.74 4.31
C CYS A 296 26.75 7.75 3.27
N ARG A 297 27.12 7.25 2.09
CA ARG A 297 27.44 8.05 0.91
C ARG A 297 26.17 8.32 0.10
N THR A 298 25.66 9.53 0.25
CA THR A 298 24.32 9.88 -0.23
C THR A 298 24.35 10.77 -1.46
N THR A 299 23.48 10.47 -2.43
CA THR A 299 23.22 11.28 -3.61
C THR A 299 21.72 11.51 -3.78
N MET A 300 21.35 12.73 -4.17
CA MET A 300 19.97 13.14 -4.36
C MET A 300 19.74 13.71 -5.77
N PHE A 301 18.93 13.01 -6.55
CA PHE A 301 18.38 13.54 -7.79
C PHE A 301 17.16 14.40 -7.51
N ILE A 302 17.23 15.67 -7.89
CA ILE A 302 16.07 16.56 -7.91
C ILE A 302 15.56 16.67 -9.36
N CYS A 303 14.40 16.05 -9.62
CA CYS A 303 13.78 15.95 -10.94
C CYS A 303 12.84 17.13 -11.18
N CYS A 304 12.94 17.77 -12.35
CA CYS A 304 12.23 19.00 -12.67
C CYS A 304 11.54 18.92 -14.04
N SER A 305 10.33 19.51 -14.15
CA SER A 305 9.72 19.80 -15.45
C SER A 305 10.24 21.16 -15.95
N PRO A 306 10.60 21.31 -17.23
CA PRO A 306 11.01 22.59 -17.78
C PRO A 306 9.83 23.48 -18.20
N CYS A 307 8.58 23.08 -17.94
CA CYS A 307 7.39 23.77 -18.43
C CYS A 307 6.96 24.95 -17.54
N SER A 308 6.45 26.01 -18.17
CA SER A 308 5.98 27.24 -17.50
C SER A 308 4.92 27.03 -16.42
N TYR A 309 3.99 26.09 -16.59
CA TYR A 309 2.97 25.76 -15.58
C TYR A 309 3.57 25.17 -14.28
N ASN A 310 4.74 24.54 -14.39
CA ASN A 310 5.44 23.85 -13.31
C ASN A 310 6.54 24.70 -12.63
N ASP A 311 6.68 25.98 -12.99
CA ASP A 311 7.68 26.92 -12.44
C ASP A 311 7.74 26.93 -10.90
N ALA A 312 6.59 27.04 -10.24
CA ALA A 312 6.50 27.17 -8.79
C ALA A 312 6.92 25.88 -8.03
N GLU A 313 6.62 24.70 -8.58
CA GLU A 313 7.07 23.43 -7.99
C GLU A 313 8.57 23.23 -8.26
N THR A 314 9.00 23.51 -9.50
CA THR A 314 10.41 23.43 -9.91
C THR A 314 11.30 24.31 -9.02
N LYS A 315 10.92 25.58 -8.79
CA LYS A 315 11.61 26.48 -7.85
C LYS A 315 11.63 25.92 -6.42
N SER A 316 10.55 25.27 -5.98
CA SER A 316 10.47 24.64 -4.65
C SER A 316 11.42 23.43 -4.55
N THR A 317 11.47 22.58 -5.58
CA THR A 317 12.38 21.44 -5.71
C THR A 317 13.86 21.86 -5.74
N LEU A 318 14.18 22.95 -6.44
CA LEU A 318 15.55 23.52 -6.46
C LEU A 318 15.95 24.08 -5.09
N MET A 319 15.06 24.83 -4.41
CA MET A 319 15.29 25.33 -3.04
C MET A 319 15.35 24.21 -1.97
N PHE A 320 14.79 23.03 -2.25
CA PHE A 320 14.97 21.83 -1.41
C PHE A 320 16.37 21.25 -1.62
N GLY A 321 16.78 21.03 -2.87
CA GLY A 321 18.11 20.53 -3.21
C GLY A 321 19.26 21.42 -2.71
N GLN A 322 19.11 22.75 -2.77
CA GLN A 322 20.13 23.68 -2.25
C GLN A 322 20.37 23.52 -0.74
N ARG A 323 19.34 23.13 0.04
CA ARG A 323 19.48 22.83 1.48
C ARG A 323 20.04 21.43 1.72
N ALA A 324 19.70 20.45 0.88
CA ALA A 324 20.29 19.11 0.97
C ALA A 324 21.81 19.12 0.70
N LYS A 325 22.29 19.95 -0.23
CA LYS A 325 23.72 20.04 -0.60
C LYS A 325 24.64 20.54 0.53
N THR A 326 24.12 21.27 1.53
CA THR A 326 24.93 21.74 2.68
C THR A 326 25.06 20.70 3.80
N ILE A 327 24.35 19.57 3.71
CA ILE A 327 24.42 18.49 4.70
C ILE A 327 25.71 17.69 4.51
N LYS A 328 26.34 17.33 5.63
CA LYS A 328 27.46 16.41 5.69
C LYS A 328 27.07 15.11 6.38
N ASN A 329 27.57 14.00 5.85
CA ASN A 329 27.51 12.65 6.38
C ASN A 329 28.92 12.22 6.84
N THR A 330 29.02 11.17 7.64
CA THR A 330 30.28 10.67 8.21
C THR A 330 30.47 9.21 7.81
N ALA A 331 30.96 8.99 6.59
CA ALA A 331 31.05 7.64 6.01
C ALA A 331 32.24 6.84 6.55
N SER A 332 32.00 5.57 6.85
CA SER A 332 32.97 4.60 7.37
C SER A 332 32.66 3.18 6.88
N VAL A 333 33.68 2.31 6.85
CA VAL A 333 33.56 0.95 6.29
C VAL A 333 32.95 0.00 7.32
N ASN A 334 31.86 -0.68 6.94
CA ASN A 334 31.14 -1.64 7.78
C ASN A 334 31.84 -3.01 7.80
N LEU A 335 32.83 -3.13 8.68
CA LEU A 335 33.58 -4.36 8.95
C LEU A 335 32.84 -5.27 9.95
N GLU A 336 32.40 -6.44 9.50
CA GLU A 336 31.86 -7.50 10.35
C GLU A 336 33.00 -8.37 10.88
N LEU A 337 33.55 -7.98 12.05
CA LEU A 337 34.65 -8.70 12.70
C LEU A 337 34.24 -10.11 13.13
N THR A 338 35.13 -11.09 12.94
CA THR A 338 34.91 -12.48 13.37
C THR A 338 34.87 -12.62 14.90
N ALA A 339 34.35 -13.74 15.39
CA ALA A 339 34.30 -14.01 16.84
C ALA A 339 35.69 -13.98 17.50
N GLU A 340 36.73 -14.43 16.79
CA GLU A 340 38.11 -14.38 17.27
C GLU A 340 38.69 -12.96 17.25
N GLN A 341 38.40 -12.18 16.19
CA GLN A 341 38.80 -10.77 16.12
C GLN A 341 38.11 -9.94 17.22
N TRP A 342 36.84 -10.22 17.53
CA TRP A 342 36.12 -9.66 18.68
C TRP A 342 36.76 -10.07 20.01
N LYS A 343 37.08 -11.35 20.21
CA LYS A 343 37.78 -11.84 21.40
C LYS A 343 39.13 -11.12 21.59
N LYS A 344 39.94 -11.00 20.54
CA LYS A 344 41.25 -10.33 20.56
C LYS A 344 41.13 -8.82 20.84
N LYS A 345 40.10 -8.15 20.31
CA LYS A 345 39.75 -6.77 20.69
C LYS A 345 39.37 -6.68 22.17
N TYR A 346 38.48 -7.56 22.63
CA TYR A 346 38.00 -7.59 24.01
C TYR A 346 39.13 -7.85 25.01
N GLU A 347 40.04 -8.78 24.72
CA GLU A 347 41.23 -9.05 25.55
C GLU A 347 42.15 -7.82 25.63
N LYS A 348 42.41 -7.13 24.51
CA LYS A 348 43.20 -5.88 24.51
C LYS A 348 42.51 -4.75 25.29
N GLU A 349 41.19 -4.60 25.16
CA GLU A 349 40.45 -3.55 25.86
C GLU A 349 40.24 -3.87 27.36
N LYS A 350 40.20 -5.16 27.71
CA LYS A 350 40.21 -5.66 29.09
C LYS A 350 41.54 -5.38 29.77
N GLU A 351 42.67 -5.59 29.09
CA GLU A 351 43.99 -5.30 29.67
C GLU A 351 44.25 -3.79 29.81
N LYS A 352 43.76 -2.97 28.88
CA LYS A 352 43.66 -1.51 29.08
C LYS A 352 42.80 -1.14 30.29
N ASN A 353 41.63 -1.75 30.45
CA ASN A 353 40.75 -1.48 31.60
C ASN A 353 41.40 -1.89 32.92
N LYS A 354 42.20 -2.97 32.91
CA LYS A 354 42.99 -3.41 34.06
C LYS A 354 44.10 -2.39 34.38
N THR A 355 44.91 -2.00 33.40
CA THR A 355 45.96 -0.98 33.61
C THR A 355 45.39 0.39 34.02
N LEU A 356 44.26 0.81 33.47
CA LEU A 356 43.54 2.03 33.88
C LEU A 356 43.04 1.95 35.33
N LYS A 357 42.50 0.80 35.76
CA LYS A 357 42.12 0.57 37.17
C LYS A 357 43.33 0.51 38.10
N GLU A 358 44.45 -0.04 37.63
CA GLU A 358 45.71 -0.06 38.38
C GLU A 358 46.30 1.37 38.53
N THR A 359 46.14 2.27 37.56
CA THR A 359 46.48 3.70 37.72
C THR A 359 45.47 4.46 38.60
N ILE A 360 44.16 4.23 38.45
CA ILE A 360 43.14 4.84 39.31
C ILE A 360 43.37 4.46 40.77
N GLY A 361 43.59 3.18 41.07
CA GLY A 361 43.87 2.73 42.45
C GLY A 361 45.16 3.29 43.04
N LYS A 362 46.17 3.63 42.22
CA LYS A 362 47.37 4.36 42.66
C LYS A 362 47.03 5.82 43.01
N LEU A 363 46.33 6.52 42.12
CA LEU A 363 45.90 7.91 42.32
C LEU A 363 44.93 8.05 43.51
N GLU A 364 44.06 7.06 43.74
CA GLU A 364 43.17 6.99 44.91
C GLU A 364 43.95 6.76 46.21
N ALA A 365 44.99 5.90 46.20
CA ALA A 365 45.89 5.72 47.33
C ALA A 365 46.73 6.97 47.61
N GLU A 366 47.19 7.66 46.57
CA GLU A 366 47.91 8.92 46.66
C GLU A 366 47.02 10.01 47.28
N LEU A 367 45.82 10.23 46.72
CA LEU A 367 44.80 11.14 47.27
C LEU A 367 44.43 10.80 48.72
N SER A 368 44.48 9.53 49.11
CA SER A 368 44.22 9.11 50.50
C SER A 368 45.35 9.51 51.45
N ARG A 369 46.62 9.43 51.02
CA ARG A 369 47.76 9.95 51.79
C ARG A 369 47.69 11.47 51.95
N TRP A 370 47.47 12.20 50.86
CA TRP A 370 47.28 13.65 50.87
C TRP A 370 46.15 14.08 51.83
N ARG A 371 45.02 13.36 51.83
CA ARG A 371 43.88 13.59 52.75
C ARG A 371 44.17 13.26 54.22
N ASN A 372 45.09 12.35 54.48
CA ASN A 372 45.54 12.01 55.84
C ASN A 372 46.61 12.98 56.38
N GLY A 373 47.05 13.96 55.59
CA GLY A 373 48.13 14.89 55.96
C GLY A 373 49.54 14.33 55.73
N GLU A 374 49.68 13.18 55.06
CA GLU A 374 50.98 12.63 54.66
C GLU A 374 51.42 13.26 53.34
N ASN A 375 52.66 13.77 53.30
CA ASN A 375 53.24 14.39 52.10
C ASN A 375 53.89 13.31 51.21
N VAL A 376 53.47 13.21 49.95
CA VAL A 376 53.94 12.15 49.03
C VAL A 376 55.23 12.61 48.33
N PRO A 377 56.35 11.86 48.42
CA PRO A 377 57.60 12.22 47.75
C PRO A 377 57.43 12.32 46.23
N GLU A 378 58.10 13.29 45.59
CA GLU A 378 58.06 13.48 44.12
C GLU A 378 58.45 12.21 43.34
N THR A 379 59.26 11.33 43.93
CA THR A 379 59.65 10.03 43.35
C THR A 379 58.55 8.96 43.39
N GLU A 380 57.47 9.15 44.15
CA GLU A 380 56.28 8.28 44.15
C GLU A 380 55.07 8.91 43.44
N GLN A 381 55.09 10.23 43.15
CA GLN A 381 54.04 10.92 42.42
C GLN A 381 54.02 10.52 40.93
N LEU A 382 52.83 10.31 40.37
CA LEU A 382 52.65 9.98 38.95
C LEU A 382 52.67 11.25 38.08
N SER A 383 53.86 11.80 37.85
CA SER A 383 54.07 12.99 37.01
C SER A 383 53.85 12.72 35.51
N GLU A 384 53.23 13.68 34.81
CA GLU A 384 53.08 13.66 33.35
C GLU A 384 54.33 14.24 32.68
N GLU A 385 55.20 13.39 32.12
CA GLU A 385 56.28 13.85 31.24
C GLU A 385 55.73 14.35 29.89
N GLU A 386 55.56 15.67 29.76
CA GLU A 386 56.32 16.51 28.79
C GLU A 386 55.71 17.93 28.64
N LYS A 387 56.35 18.95 29.24
CA LYS A 387 56.78 20.19 28.56
C LYS A 387 57.67 21.09 29.44
N PRO A 388 58.46 22.01 28.85
CA PRO A 388 59.68 22.51 29.47
C PRO A 388 59.48 23.72 30.41
N ALA A 389 60.45 23.88 31.32
CA ALA A 389 60.63 25.04 32.19
C ALA A 389 61.08 26.30 31.42
N PRO A 390 61.06 27.46 32.11
CA PRO A 390 62.26 28.28 32.20
C PRO A 390 62.71 28.54 33.65
N ASP A 391 64.00 28.85 33.82
CA ASP A 391 64.69 29.00 35.10
C ASP A 391 64.32 30.25 35.91
N THR A 392 64.48 30.23 37.24
CA THR A 392 65.57 30.96 37.96
C THR A 392 65.61 30.71 39.49
N CYS A 393 66.75 31.09 40.08
CA CYS A 393 67.16 31.03 41.51
C CYS A 393 66.37 32.03 42.42
N ASP A 394 66.42 32.02 43.76
CA ASP A 394 67.63 32.18 44.62
C ASP A 394 67.45 31.75 46.12
N GLU A 395 68.40 32.16 46.98
CA GLU A 395 68.81 31.53 48.26
C GLU A 395 67.98 31.78 49.56
N THR A 396 68.44 31.09 50.62
CA THR A 396 68.09 31.15 52.07
C THR A 396 68.80 32.36 52.77
N PRO A 397 68.84 32.62 54.12
CA PRO A 397 68.57 31.75 55.30
C PRO A 397 67.89 32.42 56.54
N VAL A 398 67.98 31.73 57.69
CA VAL A 398 67.38 32.00 59.02
C VAL A 398 68.39 32.59 60.02
N ASN A 399 67.96 33.37 61.03
CA ASN A 399 68.62 33.37 62.35
C ASN A 399 67.76 33.91 63.52
N ASP A 400 68.06 33.45 64.74
CA ASP A 400 67.54 33.93 66.04
C ASP A 400 68.43 35.01 66.67
N ASN A 401 67.90 35.77 67.65
CA ASN A 401 68.35 35.72 69.07
C ASN A 401 67.72 36.81 69.98
N ALA A 402 67.72 36.56 71.29
CA ALA A 402 67.22 37.47 72.33
C ALA A 402 68.35 38.09 73.17
N SER A 403 68.06 39.18 73.90
CA SER A 403 68.87 39.67 75.03
C SER A 403 68.07 40.59 75.94
N SER A 404 68.41 40.63 77.24
CA SER A 404 67.68 41.35 78.29
C SER A 404 68.60 42.32 79.06
N ILE A 405 67.99 43.35 79.67
CA ILE A 405 68.67 44.33 80.53
C ILE A 405 67.94 44.38 81.88
N VAL A 406 68.71 44.40 82.97
CA VAL A 406 68.19 44.37 84.35
C VAL A 406 68.62 45.62 85.11
N ILE A 407 67.66 46.32 85.71
CA ILE A 407 67.86 47.45 86.62
C ILE A 407 67.46 47.00 88.05
N ARG A 408 68.19 47.46 89.07
CA ARG A 408 67.96 47.06 90.47
C ARG A 408 66.87 47.92 91.13
N ILE A 409 65.95 47.26 91.85
CA ILE A 409 64.89 47.85 92.69
C ILE A 409 65.06 47.30 94.13
N SER A 410 64.56 48.01 95.15
CA SER A 410 64.67 47.64 96.57
C SER A 410 63.92 46.34 96.91
N GLU A 411 64.34 45.63 97.96
CA GLU A 411 63.80 44.30 98.27
C GLU A 411 62.37 44.34 98.86
N GLU A 412 62.03 45.33 99.68
CA GLU A 412 60.67 45.46 100.25
C GLU A 412 59.62 45.92 99.22
N GLU A 413 60.00 46.74 98.23
CA GLU A 413 59.12 47.09 97.11
C GLU A 413 58.98 45.90 96.16
N ARG A 414 60.10 45.23 95.86
CA ARG A 414 60.14 44.05 95.00
C ARG A 414 59.26 42.92 95.54
N HIS A 415 59.24 42.63 96.84
CA HIS A 415 58.38 41.56 97.37
C HIS A 415 56.88 41.88 97.20
N LYS A 416 56.47 43.14 97.36
CA LYS A 416 55.07 43.54 97.13
C LYS A 416 54.69 43.43 95.66
N TYR A 417 55.54 43.93 94.77
CA TYR A 417 55.32 43.76 93.33
C TYR A 417 55.34 42.28 92.92
N GLU A 418 56.21 41.43 93.46
CA GLU A 418 56.22 39.99 93.16
C GLU A 418 54.96 39.26 93.68
N GLU A 419 54.37 39.65 94.81
CA GLU A 419 53.08 39.09 95.27
C GLU A 419 51.90 39.59 94.43
N GLU A 420 51.88 40.87 94.05
CA GLU A 420 50.81 41.47 93.26
C GLU A 420 50.84 40.98 91.81
N ILE A 421 52.04 40.88 91.21
CA ILE A 421 52.28 40.22 89.92
C ILE A 421 51.87 38.74 89.97
N ARG A 422 52.16 38.01 91.06
CA ARG A 422 51.75 36.60 91.19
C ARG A 422 50.24 36.42 91.34
N LYS A 423 49.52 37.41 91.93
CA LYS A 423 48.05 37.45 91.90
C LYS A 423 47.51 37.77 90.51
N LEU A 424 48.12 38.72 89.80
CA LEU A 424 47.71 39.10 88.45
C LEU A 424 47.94 37.97 87.44
N TYR A 425 49.08 37.28 87.49
CA TYR A 425 49.30 36.08 86.67
C TYR A 425 48.29 34.99 86.98
N LYS A 426 48.00 34.71 88.26
CA LYS A 426 46.93 33.74 88.57
C LYS A 426 45.56 34.17 88.01
N GLN A 427 45.21 35.46 88.11
CA GLN A 427 43.96 35.97 87.52
C GLN A 427 43.96 35.95 85.98
N LEU A 428 45.14 35.91 85.35
CA LEU A 428 45.30 35.73 83.91
C LEU A 428 45.14 34.25 83.55
N ASP A 429 45.81 33.33 84.25
CA ASP A 429 45.64 31.88 84.10
C ASP A 429 44.16 31.46 84.30
N ASP A 430 43.53 31.90 85.40
CA ASP A 430 42.11 31.68 85.72
C ASP A 430 41.17 32.26 84.62
N LYS A 431 41.64 33.21 83.80
CA LYS A 431 40.88 33.84 82.69
C LYS A 431 41.15 33.21 81.34
N ASP A 432 42.39 32.83 81.05
CA ASP A 432 42.74 32.11 79.82
C ASP A 432 42.10 30.71 79.83
N ASP A 433 42.01 30.04 80.98
CA ASP A 433 41.21 28.80 81.13
C ASP A 433 39.72 29.02 80.85
N GLU A 434 39.14 30.16 81.25
CA GLU A 434 37.74 30.51 80.97
C GLU A 434 37.51 30.84 79.49
N ILE A 435 38.45 31.55 78.85
CA ILE A 435 38.45 31.84 77.41
C ILE A 435 38.63 30.56 76.59
N ASN A 436 39.50 29.64 77.01
CA ASN A 436 39.75 28.38 76.33
C ASN A 436 38.52 27.44 76.41
N GLN A 437 37.85 27.39 77.58
CA GLN A 437 36.57 26.70 77.73
C GLN A 437 35.47 27.31 76.84
N GLN A 438 35.36 28.64 76.78
CA GLN A 438 34.41 29.31 75.89
C GLN A 438 34.73 29.06 74.40
N SER A 439 36.00 29.02 74.03
CA SER A 439 36.45 28.75 72.66
C SER A 439 36.11 27.32 72.22
N GLN A 440 36.40 26.32 73.06
CA GLN A 440 36.03 24.93 72.80
C GLN A 440 34.51 24.70 72.75
N LEU A 441 33.73 25.49 73.50
CA LEU A 441 32.27 25.45 73.45
C LEU A 441 31.74 26.08 72.14
N MET A 442 32.34 27.19 71.72
CA MET A 442 32.00 27.91 70.49
C MET A 442 32.36 27.10 69.24
N GLU A 443 33.51 26.41 69.25
CA GLU A 443 33.95 25.50 68.19
C GLU A 443 32.98 24.31 68.03
N LYS A 444 32.58 23.66 69.14
CA LYS A 444 31.56 22.59 69.14
C LYS A 444 30.20 23.07 68.62
N LEU A 445 29.78 24.28 69.01
CA LEU A 445 28.55 24.90 68.49
C LEU A 445 28.65 25.19 67.00
N SER A 446 29.79 25.70 66.53
CA SER A 446 30.04 25.95 65.11
C SER A 446 30.03 24.66 64.28
N GLN A 447 30.61 23.58 64.81
CA GLN A 447 30.61 22.27 64.17
C GLN A 447 29.20 21.68 64.07
N GLN A 448 28.40 21.74 65.15
CA GLN A 448 26.99 21.34 65.13
C GLN A 448 26.14 22.19 64.17
N MET A 449 26.44 23.48 64.02
CA MET A 449 25.78 24.34 63.03
C MET A 449 26.13 23.93 61.60
N LEU A 450 27.39 23.60 61.33
CA LEU A 450 27.85 23.15 60.01
C LEU A 450 27.20 21.81 59.62
N GLU A 451 27.13 20.85 60.56
CA GLU A 451 26.44 19.57 60.37
C GLU A 451 24.94 19.75 60.08
N GLN A 452 24.27 20.69 60.77
CA GLN A 452 22.88 21.02 60.48
C GLN A 452 22.69 21.70 59.11
N GLU A 453 23.60 22.58 58.72
CA GLU A 453 23.53 23.27 57.43
C GLU A 453 23.78 22.32 56.24
N GLU A 454 24.76 21.41 56.36
CA GLU A 454 24.99 20.33 55.38
C GLU A 454 23.75 19.41 55.27
N LEU A 455 23.17 19.00 56.39
CA LEU A 455 21.98 18.14 56.41
C LEU A 455 20.75 18.84 55.82
N LEU A 456 20.59 20.15 56.01
CA LEU A 456 19.56 20.97 55.36
C LEU A 456 19.79 21.11 53.85
N VAL A 457 21.04 21.30 53.40
CA VAL A 457 21.40 21.34 51.97
C VAL A 457 21.12 20.00 51.30
N SER A 458 21.51 18.89 51.92
CA SER A 458 21.22 17.54 51.46
C SER A 458 19.71 17.29 51.35
N THR A 459 18.96 17.61 52.41
CA THR A 459 17.49 17.46 52.44
C THR A 459 16.79 18.30 51.37
N ARG A 460 17.26 19.52 51.08
CA ARG A 460 16.76 20.34 49.96
C ARG A 460 17.06 19.69 48.61
N GLY A 461 18.30 19.25 48.39
CA GLY A 461 18.72 18.59 47.16
C GLY A 461 17.93 17.31 46.85
N ASP A 462 17.56 16.54 47.88
CA ASP A 462 16.70 15.36 47.74
C ASP A 462 15.23 15.74 47.49
N ASN A 463 14.72 16.79 48.13
CA ASN A 463 13.36 17.29 47.86
C ASN A 463 13.22 17.74 46.38
N GLU A 464 14.22 18.46 45.85
CA GLU A 464 14.27 18.83 44.43
C GLU A 464 14.38 17.62 43.49
N LYS A 465 15.09 16.54 43.88
CA LYS A 465 15.11 15.28 43.10
C LYS A 465 13.71 14.68 43.04
N VAL A 466 13.07 14.51 44.20
CA VAL A 466 11.70 13.96 44.30
C VAL A 466 10.70 14.81 43.52
N GLN A 467 10.80 16.14 43.58
CA GLN A 467 9.90 17.03 42.85
C GLN A 467 10.13 17.00 41.33
N ARG A 468 11.37 16.81 40.87
CA ARG A 468 11.69 16.53 39.45
C ARG A 468 11.18 15.16 38.99
N GLU A 469 11.30 14.12 39.82
CA GLU A 469 10.75 12.80 39.50
C GLU A 469 9.22 12.79 39.47
N LEU A 470 8.56 13.50 40.39
CA LEU A 470 7.10 13.67 40.39
C LEU A 470 6.62 14.36 39.11
N GLY A 471 7.31 15.42 38.67
CA GLY A 471 7.03 16.08 37.40
C GLY A 471 7.23 15.17 36.18
N ARG A 472 8.30 14.36 36.16
CA ARG A 472 8.53 13.34 35.12
C ARG A 472 7.39 12.32 35.09
N LEU A 473 7.02 11.78 36.25
CA LEU A 473 5.95 10.78 36.38
C LEU A 473 4.58 11.35 36.00
N GLN A 474 4.30 12.63 36.27
CA GLN A 474 3.09 13.30 35.78
C GLN A 474 3.07 13.42 34.26
N ALA A 475 4.18 13.85 33.63
CA ALA A 475 4.29 13.93 32.17
C ALA A 475 4.15 12.56 31.49
N GLU A 476 4.74 11.50 32.06
CA GLU A 476 4.58 10.12 31.59
C GLU A 476 3.14 9.62 31.77
N ASN A 477 2.47 9.99 32.87
CA ASN A 477 1.07 9.64 33.13
C ASN A 477 0.10 10.34 32.16
N ASP A 478 0.36 11.59 31.79
CA ASP A 478 -0.44 12.33 30.82
C ASP A 478 -0.17 11.89 29.37
N SER A 479 1.08 11.52 29.02
CA SER A 479 1.40 10.86 27.75
C SER A 479 0.63 9.53 27.61
N ALA A 480 0.64 8.70 28.65
CA ALA A 480 -0.09 7.43 28.66
C ALA A 480 -1.63 7.61 28.57
N LYS A 481 -2.19 8.71 29.09
CA LYS A 481 -3.63 9.03 28.90
C LYS A 481 -3.94 9.36 27.43
N GLU A 482 -3.05 10.04 26.74
CA GLU A 482 -3.25 10.38 25.33
C GLU A 482 -3.10 9.14 24.44
N GLU A 483 -2.12 8.28 24.70
CA GLU A 483 -2.00 6.97 24.05
C GLU A 483 -3.28 6.12 24.24
N VAL A 484 -3.87 6.10 25.44
CA VAL A 484 -5.15 5.43 25.71
C VAL A 484 -6.32 6.08 24.98
N ARG A 485 -6.33 7.42 24.84
CA ARG A 485 -7.33 8.15 24.05
C ARG A 485 -7.24 7.82 22.55
N GLU A 486 -6.05 7.82 21.97
CA GLU A 486 -5.82 7.43 20.57
C GLU A 486 -6.24 5.98 20.32
N VAL A 487 -5.90 5.05 21.22
CA VAL A 487 -6.32 3.64 21.13
C VAL A 487 -7.83 3.49 21.21
N LEU A 488 -8.51 4.23 22.09
CA LEU A 488 -9.98 4.21 22.19
C LEU A 488 -10.64 4.75 20.91
N GLN A 489 -10.15 5.85 20.34
CA GLN A 489 -10.67 6.38 19.07
C GLN A 489 -10.44 5.39 17.91
N ALA A 490 -9.25 4.78 17.82
CA ALA A 490 -8.95 3.78 16.80
C ALA A 490 -9.83 2.52 16.93
N LEU A 491 -10.22 2.13 18.14
CA LEU A 491 -11.18 1.04 18.38
C LEU A 491 -12.61 1.43 17.99
N GLU A 492 -13.01 2.68 18.19
CA GLU A 492 -14.34 3.19 17.80
C GLU A 492 -14.47 3.29 16.27
N GLU A 493 -13.43 3.78 15.58
CA GLU A 493 -13.34 3.77 14.11
C GLU A 493 -13.33 2.34 13.55
N LEU A 494 -12.59 1.42 14.18
CA LEU A 494 -12.57 0.00 13.78
C LEU A 494 -13.94 -0.67 13.97
N ALA A 495 -14.66 -0.35 15.04
CA ALA A 495 -16.01 -0.87 15.29
C ALA A 495 -17.03 -0.38 14.25
N LEU A 496 -16.97 0.90 13.86
CA LEU A 496 -17.79 1.44 12.76
C LEU A 496 -17.48 0.77 11.41
N ASN A 497 -16.19 0.56 11.12
CA ASN A 497 -15.77 -0.13 9.89
C ASN A 497 -16.23 -1.60 9.88
N TYR A 498 -16.18 -2.28 11.02
CA TYR A 498 -16.66 -3.66 11.18
C TYR A 498 -18.18 -3.75 11.02
N ASP A 499 -18.97 -2.86 11.63
CA ASP A 499 -20.43 -2.79 11.44
C ASP A 499 -20.78 -2.60 9.94
N GLN A 500 -20.09 -1.68 9.25
CA GLN A 500 -20.31 -1.43 7.82
C GLN A 500 -19.93 -2.65 6.96
N LYS A 501 -18.81 -3.32 7.25
CA LYS A 501 -18.39 -4.52 6.51
C LYS A 501 -19.24 -5.75 6.81
N ALA A 502 -19.80 -5.86 8.02
CA ALA A 502 -20.79 -6.88 8.34
C ALA A 502 -22.07 -6.67 7.53
N GLN A 503 -22.55 -5.42 7.39
CA GLN A 503 -23.73 -5.11 6.58
C GLN A 503 -23.48 -5.38 5.07
N GLU A 504 -22.34 -4.96 4.52
CA GLU A 504 -21.95 -5.31 3.13
C GLU A 504 -21.89 -6.83 2.89
N ALA A 505 -21.45 -7.59 3.89
CA ALA A 505 -21.37 -9.04 3.82
C ALA A 505 -22.76 -9.70 3.92
N GLU A 506 -23.68 -9.15 4.71
CA GLU A 506 -25.06 -9.62 4.80
C GLU A 506 -25.83 -9.35 3.50
N GLU A 507 -25.70 -8.15 2.92
CA GLU A 507 -26.31 -7.79 1.63
C GLU A 507 -25.80 -8.69 0.48
N LYS A 508 -24.48 -8.97 0.44
CA LYS A 508 -23.89 -9.93 -0.52
C LYS A 508 -24.30 -11.38 -0.22
N GLY A 509 -24.51 -11.73 1.04
CA GLY A 509 -25.05 -13.03 1.46
C GLY A 509 -26.46 -13.25 0.92
N GLN A 510 -27.33 -12.23 1.01
CA GLN A 510 -28.68 -12.27 0.45
C GLN A 510 -28.67 -12.38 -1.08
N GLN A 511 -27.81 -11.62 -1.78
CA GLN A 511 -27.64 -11.74 -3.23
C GLN A 511 -27.14 -13.13 -3.66
N ASN A 512 -26.17 -13.70 -2.94
CA ASN A 512 -25.69 -15.06 -3.20
C ASN A 512 -26.77 -16.11 -2.96
N GLN A 513 -27.62 -15.95 -1.93
CA GLN A 513 -28.74 -16.88 -1.71
C GLN A 513 -29.75 -16.85 -2.86
N LEU A 514 -30.11 -15.65 -3.36
CA LEU A 514 -31.00 -15.52 -4.52
C LEU A 514 -30.41 -16.18 -5.79
N LEU A 515 -29.09 -16.06 -6.00
CA LEU A 515 -28.39 -16.73 -7.10
C LEU A 515 -28.32 -18.26 -6.93
N VAL A 516 -28.18 -18.76 -5.70
CA VAL A 516 -28.24 -20.20 -5.38
C VAL A 516 -29.65 -20.75 -5.61
N ASP A 517 -30.69 -20.00 -5.24
CA ASP A 517 -32.08 -20.40 -5.45
C ASP A 517 -32.46 -20.40 -6.93
N GLU A 518 -32.03 -19.41 -7.72
CA GLU A 518 -32.20 -19.42 -9.18
C GLU A 518 -31.42 -20.58 -9.82
N LEU A 519 -30.15 -20.80 -9.43
CA LEU A 519 -29.35 -21.92 -9.94
C LEU A 519 -30.00 -23.28 -9.64
N SER A 520 -30.53 -23.46 -8.43
CA SER A 520 -31.31 -24.65 -8.05
C SER A 520 -32.54 -24.85 -8.94
N GLN A 521 -33.23 -23.76 -9.32
CA GLN A 521 -34.34 -23.82 -10.26
C GLN A 521 -33.90 -24.19 -11.69
N LYS A 522 -32.77 -23.66 -12.18
CA LYS A 522 -32.20 -24.06 -13.49
C LYS A 522 -31.78 -25.54 -13.49
N VAL A 523 -31.10 -26.01 -12.44
CA VAL A 523 -30.67 -27.41 -12.30
C VAL A 523 -31.87 -28.36 -12.25
N SER A 524 -32.92 -28.00 -11.51
CA SER A 524 -34.19 -28.76 -11.48
C SER A 524 -34.86 -28.82 -12.86
N THR A 525 -34.78 -27.73 -13.64
CA THR A 525 -35.31 -27.67 -15.01
C THR A 525 -34.47 -28.53 -15.97
N LEU A 526 -33.14 -28.53 -15.83
CA LEU A 526 -32.24 -29.39 -16.62
C LEU A 526 -32.50 -30.87 -16.36
N LEU A 527 -32.64 -31.29 -15.10
CA LEU A 527 -32.95 -32.69 -14.74
C LEU A 527 -34.31 -33.14 -15.31
N ALA A 528 -35.31 -32.26 -15.36
CA ALA A 528 -36.60 -32.53 -16.01
C ALA A 528 -36.48 -32.69 -17.54
N LEU A 529 -35.64 -31.89 -18.19
CA LEU A 529 -35.36 -32.00 -19.63
C LEU A 529 -34.52 -33.24 -19.97
N GLU A 530 -33.54 -33.58 -19.13
CA GLU A 530 -32.67 -34.75 -19.30
C GLU A 530 -33.44 -36.06 -19.12
N THR A 531 -34.33 -36.14 -18.13
CA THR A 531 -35.19 -37.32 -17.94
C THR A 531 -36.21 -37.51 -19.07
N GLU A 532 -36.78 -36.43 -19.63
CA GLU A 532 -37.63 -36.54 -20.83
C GLU A 532 -36.81 -36.89 -22.08
N LEU A 533 -35.59 -36.37 -22.24
CA LEU A 533 -34.67 -36.78 -23.31
C LEU A 533 -34.32 -38.27 -23.21
N GLN A 534 -34.01 -38.78 -22.02
CA GLN A 534 -33.73 -40.19 -21.78
C GLN A 534 -34.96 -41.07 -22.08
N ARG A 535 -36.15 -40.64 -21.67
CA ARG A 535 -37.44 -41.28 -22.01
C ARG A 535 -37.69 -41.33 -23.52
N LEU A 536 -37.38 -40.26 -24.26
CA LEU A 536 -37.49 -40.21 -25.72
C LEU A 536 -36.44 -41.11 -26.41
N GLN A 537 -35.20 -41.17 -25.90
CA GLN A 537 -34.17 -42.09 -26.38
C GLN A 537 -34.57 -43.55 -26.17
N GLU A 538 -35.09 -43.89 -24.98
CA GLU A 538 -35.64 -45.21 -24.67
C GLU A 538 -36.81 -45.57 -25.59
N PHE A 539 -37.76 -44.65 -25.80
CA PHE A 539 -38.86 -44.87 -26.74
C PHE A 539 -38.33 -45.13 -28.15
N GLY A 540 -37.37 -44.34 -28.62
CA GLY A 540 -36.69 -44.56 -29.90
C GLY A 540 -35.98 -45.92 -29.99
N ALA A 541 -35.31 -46.37 -28.93
CA ALA A 541 -34.67 -47.69 -28.86
C ALA A 541 -35.70 -48.83 -28.88
N ARG A 542 -36.79 -48.72 -28.10
CA ARG A 542 -37.90 -49.68 -28.08
C ARG A 542 -38.59 -49.78 -29.44
N GLN A 543 -38.77 -48.66 -30.15
CA GLN A 543 -39.30 -48.64 -31.52
C GLN A 543 -38.33 -49.29 -32.52
N ARG A 544 -37.03 -48.95 -32.49
CA ARG A 544 -36.01 -49.59 -33.34
C ARG A 544 -35.98 -51.11 -33.15
N LYS A 545 -36.02 -51.60 -31.91
CA LYS A 545 -36.07 -53.04 -31.60
C LYS A 545 -37.33 -53.68 -32.19
N ARG A 546 -38.51 -53.10 -31.96
CA ARG A 546 -39.79 -53.63 -32.47
C ARG A 546 -39.86 -53.63 -34.01
N VAL A 547 -39.27 -52.65 -34.68
CA VAL A 547 -39.15 -52.63 -36.15
C VAL A 547 -38.22 -53.76 -36.63
N ALA A 548 -37.08 -53.97 -35.98
CA ALA A 548 -36.18 -55.08 -36.31
C ALA A 548 -36.80 -56.46 -36.06
N GLU A 549 -37.55 -56.62 -34.97
CA GLU A 549 -38.30 -57.84 -34.65
C GLU A 549 -39.36 -58.15 -35.73
N VAL A 550 -40.14 -57.15 -36.15
CA VAL A 550 -41.14 -57.32 -37.24
C VAL A 550 -40.47 -57.60 -38.59
N LEU A 551 -39.37 -56.92 -38.91
CA LEU A 551 -38.66 -57.09 -40.19
C LEU A 551 -37.98 -58.47 -40.27
N ASN A 552 -37.39 -58.95 -39.17
CA ASN A 552 -36.86 -60.31 -39.09
C ASN A 552 -37.97 -61.38 -39.15
N GLY A 553 -39.14 -61.11 -38.55
CA GLY A 553 -40.32 -61.97 -38.68
C GLY A 553 -40.75 -62.11 -40.14
N LEU A 554 -40.99 -60.99 -40.83
CA LEU A 554 -41.36 -60.98 -42.25
C LEU A 554 -40.31 -61.66 -43.14
N MET A 555 -39.01 -61.50 -42.86
CA MET A 555 -37.93 -62.20 -43.58
C MET A 555 -37.96 -63.72 -43.33
N LYS A 556 -38.25 -64.16 -42.11
CA LYS A 556 -38.42 -65.59 -41.78
C LYS A 556 -39.65 -66.17 -42.49
N ASP A 557 -40.80 -65.50 -42.38
CA ASP A 557 -42.06 -65.92 -43.00
C ASP A 557 -41.91 -66.02 -44.54
N LEU A 558 -41.21 -65.06 -45.17
CA LEU A 558 -40.84 -65.12 -46.59
C LEU A 558 -39.92 -66.29 -46.93
N SER A 559 -38.97 -66.64 -46.05
CA SER A 559 -38.10 -67.80 -46.27
C SER A 559 -38.86 -69.13 -46.15
N GLU A 560 -39.81 -69.23 -45.21
CA GLU A 560 -40.66 -70.42 -45.05
C GLU A 560 -41.64 -70.55 -46.23
N PHE A 561 -42.22 -69.45 -46.71
CA PHE A 561 -42.99 -69.43 -47.96
C PHE A 561 -42.14 -69.85 -49.17
N SER A 562 -40.88 -69.42 -49.24
CA SER A 562 -39.97 -69.81 -50.32
C SER A 562 -39.61 -71.30 -50.30
N VAL A 563 -39.57 -71.93 -49.12
CA VAL A 563 -39.37 -73.38 -48.98
C VAL A 563 -40.63 -74.16 -49.38
N ILE A 564 -41.81 -73.68 -48.97
CA ILE A 564 -43.10 -74.29 -49.31
C ILE A 564 -43.38 -74.20 -50.82
N VAL A 565 -43.08 -73.07 -51.45
CA VAL A 565 -43.27 -72.86 -52.91
C VAL A 565 -42.13 -73.48 -53.74
N GLY A 566 -40.92 -73.64 -53.19
CA GLY A 566 -39.76 -74.18 -53.91
C GLY A 566 -39.84 -75.69 -54.20
N ASN A 567 -40.49 -76.46 -53.33
CA ASN A 567 -40.64 -77.92 -53.48
C ASN A 567 -41.91 -78.28 -54.25
N GLY A 568 -41.94 -77.95 -55.54
CA GLY A 568 -43.12 -78.12 -56.39
C GLY A 568 -43.41 -79.55 -56.83
N GLU A 569 -44.17 -80.32 -56.02
CA GLU A 569 -45.02 -81.40 -56.56
C GLU A 569 -46.32 -81.61 -55.74
N ILE A 570 -47.45 -81.06 -56.21
CA ILE A 570 -48.78 -81.43 -55.73
C ILE A 570 -49.68 -81.74 -56.94
N LYS A 571 -49.93 -83.03 -57.19
CA LYS A 571 -50.99 -83.50 -58.08
C LYS A 571 -52.25 -83.69 -57.23
N LEU A 572 -53.38 -83.10 -57.64
CA LEU A 572 -54.67 -83.23 -56.96
C LEU A 572 -55.63 -84.16 -57.73
N PRO A 573 -55.91 -85.37 -57.22
CA PRO A 573 -57.15 -86.08 -57.49
C PRO A 573 -58.34 -85.44 -56.77
N VAL A 574 -59.54 -85.66 -57.28
CA VAL A 574 -60.78 -85.02 -56.83
C VAL A 574 -61.33 -85.69 -55.56
N GLU A 575 -60.99 -85.20 -54.36
CA GLU A 575 -61.84 -85.43 -53.15
C GLU A 575 -61.63 -84.48 -51.94
N ILE A 576 -61.23 -83.21 -52.15
CA ILE A 576 -61.36 -82.15 -51.11
C ILE A 576 -61.93 -80.88 -51.76
N SER A 577 -63.23 -80.60 -51.56
CA SER A 577 -63.85 -79.34 -52.05
C SER A 577 -64.08 -78.30 -50.96
N GLY A 578 -64.22 -78.70 -49.69
CA GLY A 578 -64.49 -77.77 -48.58
C GLY A 578 -63.27 -76.94 -48.18
N ALA A 579 -62.14 -77.61 -47.90
CA ALA A 579 -60.94 -76.93 -47.43
C ALA A 579 -60.39 -75.92 -48.45
N ILE A 580 -60.61 -76.11 -49.76
CA ILE A 580 -60.18 -75.15 -50.78
C ILE A 580 -60.95 -73.81 -50.65
N GLU A 581 -62.24 -73.83 -50.35
CA GLU A 581 -62.99 -72.58 -50.10
C GLU A 581 -62.59 -71.93 -48.77
N GLU A 582 -62.25 -72.71 -47.75
CA GLU A 582 -61.72 -72.19 -46.48
C GLU A 582 -60.32 -71.57 -46.67
N GLU A 583 -59.39 -72.25 -47.34
CA GLU A 583 -58.06 -71.75 -47.75
C GLU A 583 -58.19 -70.45 -48.55
N PHE A 584 -59.04 -70.39 -49.58
CA PHE A 584 -59.28 -69.15 -50.33
C PHE A 584 -59.96 -68.05 -49.51
N THR A 585 -60.66 -68.38 -48.42
CA THR A 585 -61.29 -67.40 -47.52
C THR A 585 -60.29 -66.88 -46.48
N VAL A 586 -59.46 -67.74 -45.93
CA VAL A 586 -58.30 -67.40 -45.09
C VAL A 586 -57.31 -66.54 -45.89
N ALA A 587 -56.98 -66.91 -47.13
CA ALA A 587 -56.15 -66.12 -48.03
C ALA A 587 -56.77 -64.74 -48.32
N ARG A 588 -58.09 -64.65 -48.60
CA ARG A 588 -58.79 -63.36 -48.77
C ARG A 588 -58.76 -62.51 -47.49
N LEU A 589 -58.88 -63.12 -46.30
CA LEU A 589 -58.77 -62.43 -45.02
C LEU A 589 -57.34 -61.94 -44.74
N TYR A 590 -56.32 -62.75 -45.02
CA TYR A 590 -54.91 -62.34 -44.93
C TYR A 590 -54.58 -61.22 -45.92
N ILE A 591 -55.01 -61.31 -47.18
CA ILE A 591 -54.86 -60.24 -48.18
C ILE A 591 -55.57 -58.96 -47.72
N SER A 592 -56.76 -59.07 -47.10
CA SER A 592 -57.48 -57.93 -46.53
C SER A 592 -56.73 -57.29 -45.34
N LYS A 593 -56.18 -58.11 -44.43
CA LYS A 593 -55.37 -57.68 -43.29
C LYS A 593 -54.07 -57.00 -43.76
N ILE A 594 -53.33 -57.62 -44.68
CA ILE A 594 -52.14 -57.05 -45.31
C ILE A 594 -52.47 -55.73 -46.01
N LYS A 595 -53.59 -55.65 -46.75
CA LYS A 595 -54.07 -54.41 -47.39
C LYS A 595 -54.41 -53.30 -46.38
N ALA A 596 -54.88 -53.64 -45.18
CA ALA A 596 -55.12 -52.70 -44.09
C ALA A 596 -53.81 -52.25 -43.43
N GLU A 597 -52.89 -53.17 -43.15
CA GLU A 597 -51.59 -52.86 -42.56
C GLU A 597 -50.69 -52.07 -43.52
N VAL A 598 -50.67 -52.40 -44.81
CA VAL A 598 -50.02 -51.60 -45.87
C VAL A 598 -50.62 -50.21 -45.96
N LYS A 599 -51.96 -50.03 -45.86
CA LYS A 599 -52.56 -48.68 -45.71
C LYS A 599 -52.06 -47.95 -44.45
N GLY A 600 -51.89 -48.65 -43.34
CA GLY A 600 -51.33 -48.11 -42.09
C GLY A 600 -49.83 -47.78 -42.17
N VAL A 601 -49.05 -48.51 -42.96
CA VAL A 601 -47.66 -48.19 -43.30
C VAL A 601 -47.62 -46.96 -44.20
N VAL A 602 -48.34 -46.95 -45.34
CA VAL A 602 -48.41 -45.81 -46.27
C VAL A 602 -48.87 -44.52 -45.58
N LYS A 603 -49.83 -44.59 -44.64
CA LYS A 603 -50.23 -43.41 -43.85
C LYS A 603 -49.09 -42.90 -42.95
N ARG A 604 -48.31 -43.80 -42.32
CA ARG A 604 -47.14 -43.43 -41.50
C ARG A 604 -45.97 -42.92 -42.34
N CYS A 605 -45.70 -43.51 -43.51
CA CYS A 605 -44.73 -43.00 -44.48
C CYS A 605 -45.07 -41.55 -44.85
N ARG A 606 -46.33 -41.25 -45.21
CA ARG A 606 -46.77 -39.88 -45.51
C ARG A 606 -46.64 -38.90 -44.33
N GLN A 607 -46.80 -39.37 -43.10
CA GLN A 607 -46.55 -38.55 -41.90
C GLN A 607 -45.06 -38.30 -41.65
N LEU A 608 -44.20 -39.29 -41.93
CA LEU A 608 -42.74 -39.15 -41.85
C LEU A 608 -42.19 -38.28 -42.99
N GLU A 609 -42.71 -38.41 -44.20
CA GLU A 609 -42.44 -37.51 -45.34
C GLU A 609 -42.81 -36.07 -45.00
N ALA A 610 -44.00 -35.84 -44.42
CA ALA A 610 -44.40 -34.50 -43.98
C ALA A 610 -43.49 -33.92 -42.88
N LEU A 611 -43.07 -34.73 -41.90
CA LEU A 611 -42.12 -34.33 -40.86
C LEU A 611 -40.70 -34.09 -41.42
N GLN A 612 -40.27 -34.89 -42.40
CA GLN A 612 -38.99 -34.72 -43.09
C GLN A 612 -38.99 -33.42 -43.92
N VAL A 613 -40.07 -33.13 -44.64
CA VAL A 613 -40.25 -31.86 -45.37
C VAL A 613 -40.28 -30.68 -44.41
N GLU A 614 -40.97 -30.76 -43.26
CA GLU A 614 -40.96 -29.70 -42.24
C GLU A 614 -39.57 -29.49 -41.61
N CYS A 615 -38.80 -30.57 -41.41
CA CYS A 615 -37.42 -30.49 -40.92
C CYS A 615 -36.49 -29.87 -41.97
N GLN A 616 -36.58 -30.30 -43.23
CA GLN A 616 -35.86 -29.70 -44.36
C GLN A 616 -36.24 -28.23 -44.57
N ARG A 617 -37.52 -27.87 -44.39
CA ARG A 617 -37.99 -26.48 -44.42
C ARG A 617 -37.33 -25.63 -43.34
N LYS A 618 -37.19 -26.15 -42.11
CA LYS A 618 -36.47 -25.48 -41.02
C LYS A 618 -34.98 -25.34 -41.30
N MET A 619 -34.30 -26.39 -41.76
CA MET A 619 -32.89 -26.31 -42.18
C MET A 619 -32.68 -25.32 -43.34
N ALA A 620 -33.63 -25.23 -44.27
CA ALA A 620 -33.61 -24.27 -45.36
C ALA A 620 -34.03 -22.84 -44.94
N VAL A 621 -34.48 -22.62 -43.71
CA VAL A 621 -34.66 -21.28 -43.11
C VAL A 621 -33.38 -20.90 -42.37
N THR A 622 -32.88 -21.74 -41.46
CA THR A 622 -31.64 -21.46 -40.72
C THR A 622 -30.42 -21.34 -41.63
N GLY A 623 -30.36 -22.11 -42.74
CA GLY A 623 -29.34 -21.93 -43.77
C GLY A 623 -29.43 -20.60 -44.52
N ARG A 624 -30.63 -20.01 -44.66
CA ARG A 624 -30.81 -18.66 -45.23
C ARG A 624 -30.48 -17.56 -44.23
N GLU A 625 -30.81 -17.75 -42.96
CA GLU A 625 -30.41 -16.85 -41.87
C GLU A 625 -28.89 -16.81 -41.73
N LEU A 626 -28.22 -17.98 -41.76
CA LEU A 626 -26.76 -18.07 -41.75
C LEU A 626 -26.12 -17.40 -42.97
N ALA A 627 -26.67 -17.61 -44.17
CA ALA A 627 -26.20 -16.96 -45.39
C ALA A 627 -26.41 -15.43 -45.36
N ALA A 628 -27.51 -14.95 -44.77
CA ALA A 628 -27.75 -13.52 -44.57
C ALA A 628 -26.74 -12.91 -43.58
N CYS A 629 -26.42 -13.59 -42.49
CA CYS A 629 -25.36 -13.17 -41.56
C CYS A 629 -23.97 -13.14 -42.23
N GLN A 630 -23.63 -14.16 -43.03
CA GLN A 630 -22.38 -14.19 -43.81
C GLN A 630 -22.30 -13.06 -44.85
N LEU A 631 -23.41 -12.77 -45.54
CA LEU A 631 -23.49 -11.64 -46.47
C LEU A 631 -23.35 -10.30 -45.74
N LEU A 632 -23.97 -10.14 -44.58
CA LEU A 632 -23.85 -8.94 -43.75
C LEU A 632 -22.40 -8.73 -43.25
N ILE A 633 -21.72 -9.78 -42.81
CA ILE A 633 -20.30 -9.74 -42.45
C ILE A 633 -19.46 -9.30 -43.66
N SER A 634 -19.67 -9.91 -44.84
CA SER A 634 -18.97 -9.53 -46.08
C SER A 634 -19.23 -8.06 -46.50
N GLN A 635 -20.46 -7.57 -46.32
CA GLN A 635 -20.80 -6.15 -46.53
C GLN A 635 -20.08 -5.24 -45.53
N HIS A 636 -19.96 -5.63 -44.26
CA HIS A 636 -19.18 -4.89 -43.28
C HIS A 636 -17.68 -4.90 -43.61
N GLU A 637 -17.10 -6.02 -44.01
CA GLU A 637 -15.70 -6.09 -44.46
C GLU A 637 -15.42 -5.23 -45.70
N ALA A 638 -16.35 -5.20 -46.66
CA ALA A 638 -16.25 -4.34 -47.84
C ALA A 638 -16.36 -2.86 -47.47
N LYS A 639 -17.26 -2.52 -46.53
CA LYS A 639 -17.39 -1.15 -46.00
C LYS A 639 -16.16 -0.72 -45.20
N ILE A 640 -15.56 -1.61 -44.41
CA ILE A 640 -14.31 -1.35 -43.67
C ILE A 640 -13.14 -1.11 -44.64
N ARG A 641 -13.03 -1.90 -45.72
CA ARG A 641 -12.04 -1.69 -46.78
C ARG A 641 -12.23 -0.34 -47.48
N SER A 642 -13.45 -0.04 -47.94
CA SER A 642 -13.77 1.24 -48.59
C SER A 642 -13.55 2.45 -47.67
N LEU A 643 -13.88 2.35 -46.38
CA LEU A 643 -13.59 3.40 -45.39
C LEU A 643 -12.08 3.55 -45.13
N SER A 644 -11.31 2.46 -45.13
CA SER A 644 -9.84 2.49 -45.02
C SER A 644 -9.20 3.16 -46.24
N GLU A 645 -9.67 2.84 -47.45
CA GLU A 645 -9.22 3.46 -48.70
C GLU A 645 -9.60 4.95 -48.76
N TYR A 646 -10.81 5.32 -48.31
CA TYR A 646 -11.24 6.71 -48.19
C TYR A 646 -10.40 7.48 -47.16
N MET A 647 -10.17 6.90 -45.98
CA MET A 647 -9.29 7.46 -44.94
C MET A 647 -7.89 7.72 -45.49
N HIS A 648 -7.30 6.74 -46.18
CA HIS A 648 -5.98 6.90 -46.79
C HIS A 648 -5.98 7.96 -47.90
N SER A 649 -7.04 8.07 -48.71
CA SER A 649 -7.20 9.16 -49.68
C SER A 649 -7.30 10.54 -49.01
N VAL A 650 -7.95 10.63 -47.84
CA VAL A 650 -8.05 11.86 -47.03
C VAL A 650 -6.69 12.19 -46.40
N GLU A 651 -5.93 11.23 -45.89
CA GLU A 651 -4.55 11.44 -45.41
C GLU A 651 -3.62 11.96 -46.52
N LEU A 652 -3.74 11.40 -47.73
CA LEU A 652 -2.92 11.79 -48.89
C LEU A 652 -3.27 13.21 -49.37
N LYS A 653 -4.57 13.55 -49.41
CA LYS A 653 -5.05 14.91 -49.66
C LYS A 653 -4.65 15.88 -48.55
N LYS A 654 -4.65 15.45 -47.28
CA LYS A 654 -4.22 16.24 -46.14
C LYS A 654 -2.74 16.60 -46.29
N ARG A 655 -1.85 15.62 -46.54
CA ARG A 655 -0.42 15.88 -46.80
C ARG A 655 -0.22 16.87 -47.94
N HIS A 656 -0.95 16.70 -49.04
CA HIS A 656 -0.83 17.60 -50.18
C HIS A 656 -1.34 19.03 -49.89
N LEU A 657 -2.33 19.19 -49.00
CA LEU A 657 -2.76 20.49 -48.49
C LEU A 657 -1.76 21.09 -47.49
N GLU A 658 -1.09 20.27 -46.68
CA GLU A 658 0.01 20.69 -45.79
C GLU A 658 1.21 21.17 -46.63
N GLU A 659 1.65 20.40 -47.63
CA GLU A 659 2.67 20.79 -48.62
C GLU A 659 2.29 22.10 -49.35
N SER A 660 1.03 22.24 -49.78
CA SER A 660 0.53 23.44 -50.45
C SER A 660 0.48 24.65 -49.52
N TYR A 661 0.13 24.44 -48.25
CA TYR A 661 0.09 25.48 -47.23
C TYR A 661 1.50 25.98 -46.90
N ASP A 662 2.47 25.06 -46.73
CA ASP A 662 3.87 25.41 -46.48
C ASP A 662 4.45 26.19 -47.67
N SER A 663 4.13 25.78 -48.91
CA SER A 663 4.52 26.52 -50.12
C SER A 663 3.90 27.92 -50.18
N LEU A 664 2.60 28.07 -49.87
CA LEU A 664 1.94 29.38 -49.81
C LEU A 664 2.47 30.25 -48.67
N SER A 665 2.86 29.64 -47.55
CA SER A 665 3.48 30.31 -46.40
C SER A 665 4.87 30.83 -46.76
N GLU A 666 5.66 30.05 -47.51
CA GLU A 666 6.96 30.49 -48.03
C GLU A 666 6.81 31.60 -49.09
N GLU A 667 5.79 31.55 -49.95
CA GLU A 667 5.46 32.64 -50.88
C GLU A 667 4.96 33.89 -50.17
N LEU A 668 4.11 33.77 -49.13
CA LEU A 668 3.69 34.91 -48.30
C LEU A 668 4.88 35.53 -47.56
N ALA A 669 5.81 34.72 -47.04
CA ALA A 669 7.03 35.22 -46.41
C ALA A 669 7.93 35.97 -47.42
N LYS A 670 8.06 35.46 -48.65
CA LYS A 670 8.77 36.14 -49.76
C LYS A 670 8.08 37.43 -50.17
N LEU A 671 6.75 37.45 -50.25
CA LEU A 671 5.96 38.63 -50.60
C LEU A 671 6.02 39.69 -49.49
N GLN A 672 5.95 39.31 -48.20
CA GLN A 672 6.13 40.25 -47.08
C GLN A 672 7.57 40.79 -47.01
N ALA A 673 8.57 39.98 -47.36
CA ALA A 673 9.96 40.45 -47.51
C ALA A 673 10.13 41.41 -48.71
N GLN A 674 9.37 41.22 -49.80
CA GLN A 674 9.34 42.16 -50.93
C GLN A 674 8.51 43.42 -50.61
N GLU A 675 7.42 43.30 -49.87
CA GLU A 675 6.54 44.40 -49.46
C GLU A 675 7.25 45.34 -48.51
N THR A 676 7.95 44.83 -47.48
CA THR A 676 8.80 45.63 -46.59
C THR A 676 9.98 46.32 -47.30
N VAL A 677 10.48 45.74 -48.41
CA VAL A 677 11.46 46.40 -49.29
C VAL A 677 10.81 47.43 -50.21
N HIS A 678 9.57 47.20 -50.67
CA HIS A 678 8.82 48.15 -51.51
C HIS A 678 8.22 49.32 -50.72
N GLU A 679 7.80 49.16 -49.47
CA GLU A 679 7.38 50.27 -48.59
C GLU A 679 8.55 51.23 -48.31
N ALA A 680 9.78 50.70 -48.22
CA ALA A 680 10.99 51.52 -48.14
C ALA A 680 11.26 52.31 -49.43
N ALA A 681 10.74 51.87 -50.58
CA ALA A 681 10.88 52.52 -51.88
C ALA A 681 9.69 53.42 -52.29
N ARG A 682 8.49 53.21 -51.73
CA ARG A 682 7.25 53.95 -52.07
C ARG A 682 7.04 55.23 -51.24
N LYS A 683 8.11 55.84 -50.73
CA LYS A 683 8.07 57.16 -50.08
C LYS A 683 8.39 58.34 -50.99
N ASP A 684 8.80 58.08 -52.23
CA ASP A 684 8.89 59.08 -53.28
C ASP A 684 7.82 58.83 -54.36
N GLN A 685 7.37 59.92 -55.00
CA GLN A 685 6.42 59.96 -56.13
C GLN A 685 4.95 59.63 -55.82
N GLU A 686 4.30 60.56 -55.12
CA GLU A 686 2.90 60.94 -55.39
C GLU A 686 2.86 62.05 -56.47
N GLN A 687 1.67 62.44 -56.97
CA GLN A 687 1.39 63.37 -58.09
C GLN A 687 1.53 62.70 -59.50
N ASP A 688 0.71 63.01 -60.51
CA ASP A 688 -0.40 63.98 -60.59
C ASP A 688 -1.46 63.63 -61.68
N LEU A 689 -2.41 64.55 -61.90
CA LEU A 689 -3.34 64.68 -63.05
C LEU A 689 -4.63 63.84 -63.06
N ILE A 690 -5.63 64.35 -62.34
CA ILE A 690 -7.04 64.20 -62.72
C ILE A 690 -7.37 65.28 -63.76
N GLN A 691 -7.97 64.93 -64.91
CA GLN A 691 -9.15 65.61 -65.52
C GLN A 691 -9.46 65.11 -66.94
N ASP A 692 -10.12 63.95 -67.04
CA ASP A 692 -11.12 63.69 -68.09
C ASP A 692 -12.21 62.72 -67.55
N ALA A 693 -12.48 62.82 -66.24
CA ALA A 693 -13.10 61.75 -65.47
C ALA A 693 -14.60 61.94 -65.22
N ASP A 694 -15.04 63.10 -64.72
CA ASP A 694 -16.33 63.23 -64.01
C ASP A 694 -17.63 63.06 -64.84
N GLU A 695 -17.57 62.79 -66.15
CA GLU A 695 -18.71 62.29 -66.93
C GLU A 695 -18.66 60.77 -67.16
N VAL A 696 -17.53 60.24 -67.65
CA VAL A 696 -17.30 58.79 -67.76
C VAL A 696 -17.48 58.13 -66.40
N LYS A 697 -16.93 58.75 -65.34
CA LYS A 697 -17.01 58.32 -63.95
C LYS A 697 -18.45 58.24 -63.45
N ARG A 698 -19.38 59.14 -63.78
CA ARG A 698 -20.79 59.02 -63.33
C ARG A 698 -21.54 57.88 -64.02
N ALA A 699 -21.29 57.65 -65.31
CA ALA A 699 -21.84 56.51 -66.03
C ALA A 699 -21.24 55.19 -65.51
N LEU A 700 -19.93 55.18 -65.30
CA LEU A 700 -19.18 54.05 -64.75
C LEU A 700 -19.56 53.79 -63.29
N GLU A 701 -19.80 54.82 -62.46
CA GLU A 701 -20.27 54.70 -61.07
C GLU A 701 -21.66 54.04 -61.04
N LEU A 702 -22.60 54.45 -61.89
CA LEU A 702 -23.91 53.77 -61.97
C LEU A 702 -23.80 52.30 -62.40
N GLN A 703 -22.92 52.00 -63.37
CA GLN A 703 -22.71 50.62 -63.82
C GLN A 703 -21.93 49.79 -62.78
N LEU A 704 -20.97 50.39 -62.08
CA LEU A 704 -20.21 49.81 -60.97
C LEU A 704 -21.09 49.63 -59.74
N GLU A 705 -22.07 50.48 -59.47
CA GLU A 705 -22.99 50.32 -58.33
C GLU A 705 -23.98 49.19 -58.60
N GLY A 706 -24.48 49.06 -59.84
CA GLY A 706 -25.22 47.88 -60.28
C GLY A 706 -24.39 46.58 -60.18
N HIS A 707 -23.11 46.62 -60.60
CA HIS A 707 -22.20 45.49 -60.40
C HIS A 707 -21.89 45.23 -58.92
N ARG A 708 -21.69 46.27 -58.11
CA ARG A 708 -21.45 46.16 -56.65
C ARG A 708 -22.65 45.52 -55.99
N GLU A 709 -23.89 45.95 -56.28
CA GLU A 709 -25.09 45.28 -55.77
C GLU A 709 -25.15 43.82 -56.20
N ALA A 710 -24.90 43.51 -57.48
CA ALA A 710 -24.91 42.13 -57.98
C ALA A 710 -23.85 41.27 -57.26
N HIS A 711 -22.62 41.76 -57.13
CA HIS A 711 -21.55 41.11 -56.38
C HIS A 711 -21.84 41.05 -54.89
N HIS A 712 -22.49 42.03 -54.27
CA HIS A 712 -22.87 41.99 -52.86
C HIS A 712 -23.98 40.96 -52.59
N LYS A 713 -24.96 40.85 -53.51
CA LYS A 713 -26.00 39.82 -53.50
C LYS A 713 -25.43 38.42 -53.75
N GLN A 714 -24.39 38.30 -54.59
CA GLN A 714 -23.66 37.04 -54.80
C GLN A 714 -22.78 36.67 -53.60
N LEU A 715 -22.06 37.64 -53.01
CA LEU A 715 -21.27 37.46 -51.80
C LEU A 715 -22.13 37.14 -50.57
N ALA A 716 -23.34 37.70 -50.47
CA ALA A 716 -24.32 37.31 -49.45
C ALA A 716 -24.70 35.84 -49.61
N ARG A 717 -25.15 35.41 -50.80
CA ARG A 717 -25.47 34.00 -51.07
C ARG A 717 -24.29 33.05 -50.81
N LEU A 718 -23.07 33.45 -51.16
CA LEU A 718 -21.87 32.65 -50.88
C LEU A 718 -21.54 32.61 -49.39
N ARG A 719 -21.77 33.68 -48.62
CA ARG A 719 -21.65 33.66 -47.15
C ARG A 719 -22.72 32.78 -46.51
N ASP A 720 -23.95 32.84 -46.98
CA ASP A 720 -25.05 32.00 -46.51
C ASP A 720 -24.77 30.51 -46.81
N GLU A 721 -24.28 30.20 -48.01
CA GLU A 721 -23.85 28.84 -48.35
C GLU A 721 -22.63 28.40 -47.53
N ILE A 722 -21.61 29.24 -47.35
CA ILE A 722 -20.47 28.95 -46.47
C ILE A 722 -20.92 28.67 -45.03
N ASN A 723 -21.86 29.45 -44.49
CA ASN A 723 -22.42 29.24 -43.15
C ASN A 723 -23.17 27.90 -43.04
N GLU A 724 -23.98 27.53 -44.04
CA GLU A 724 -24.68 26.23 -44.02
C GLU A 724 -23.71 25.06 -44.22
N LYS A 725 -22.67 25.19 -45.07
CA LYS A 725 -21.58 24.18 -45.16
C LYS A 725 -20.82 24.08 -43.84
N GLN A 726 -20.53 25.20 -43.17
CA GLN A 726 -19.84 25.22 -41.88
C GLN A 726 -20.67 24.53 -40.80
N LYS A 727 -21.97 24.82 -40.74
CA LYS A 727 -22.92 24.13 -39.85
C LYS A 727 -22.96 22.62 -40.09
N VAL A 728 -23.02 22.17 -41.35
CA VAL A 728 -22.93 20.74 -41.70
C VAL A 728 -21.57 20.13 -41.32
N ILE A 729 -20.47 20.87 -41.47
CA ILE A 729 -19.14 20.45 -41.01
C ILE A 729 -19.11 20.26 -39.50
N ASP A 730 -19.75 21.13 -38.73
CA ASP A 730 -19.79 21.05 -37.27
C ASP A 730 -20.74 19.94 -36.77
N GLU A 731 -21.91 19.77 -37.39
CA GLU A 731 -22.79 18.60 -37.16
C GLU A 731 -22.05 17.27 -37.44
N LEU A 732 -21.20 17.22 -38.47
CA LEU A 732 -20.36 16.07 -38.79
C LEU A 732 -19.19 15.87 -37.81
N LYS A 733 -18.61 16.95 -37.24
CA LYS A 733 -17.61 16.84 -36.15
C LYS A 733 -18.22 16.23 -34.90
N ASP A 734 -19.39 16.71 -34.48
CA ASP A 734 -20.11 16.21 -33.30
C ASP A 734 -20.48 14.73 -33.45
N LEU A 735 -20.92 14.32 -34.65
CA LEU A 735 -21.20 12.92 -34.95
C LEU A 735 -19.92 12.06 -34.94
N ASN A 736 -18.81 12.57 -35.48
CA ASN A 736 -17.53 11.85 -35.49
C ASN A 736 -16.94 11.71 -34.08
N GLN A 737 -17.05 12.73 -33.22
CA GLN A 737 -16.67 12.63 -31.80
C GLN A 737 -17.50 11.58 -31.05
N LYS A 738 -18.82 11.50 -31.29
CA LYS A 738 -19.68 10.46 -30.70
C LYS A 738 -19.24 9.06 -31.16
N LEU A 739 -18.99 8.87 -32.45
CA LEU A 739 -18.50 7.60 -33.00
C LEU A 739 -17.09 7.23 -32.50
N GLN A 740 -16.23 8.22 -32.21
CA GLN A 740 -14.93 7.98 -31.58
C GLN A 740 -15.08 7.50 -30.14
N LEU A 741 -15.97 8.13 -29.35
CA LEU A 741 -16.25 7.69 -27.97
C LEU A 741 -16.88 6.28 -27.93
N GLU A 742 -17.81 5.96 -28.84
CA GLU A 742 -18.37 4.61 -28.98
C GLU A 742 -17.29 3.58 -29.37
N LEU A 743 -16.34 3.94 -30.25
CA LEU A 743 -15.20 3.08 -30.61
C LEU A 743 -14.21 2.88 -29.46
N GLU A 744 -13.95 3.91 -28.65
CA GLU A 744 -13.09 3.81 -27.47
C GLU A 744 -13.73 2.94 -26.38
N GLN A 745 -15.03 3.09 -26.14
CA GLN A 745 -15.76 2.25 -25.20
C GLN A 745 -15.81 0.78 -25.67
N LEU A 746 -16.11 0.53 -26.95
CA LEU A 746 -16.12 -0.83 -27.51
C LEU A 746 -14.73 -1.50 -27.45
N ARG A 747 -13.64 -0.73 -27.58
CA ARG A 747 -12.26 -1.22 -27.37
C ARG A 747 -11.98 -1.55 -25.91
N ALA A 748 -12.46 -0.74 -24.97
CA ALA A 748 -12.32 -1.01 -23.54
C ALA A 748 -13.08 -2.29 -23.12
N ASP A 749 -14.30 -2.47 -23.62
CA ASP A 749 -15.09 -3.68 -23.39
C ASP A 749 -14.45 -4.92 -24.04
N TYR A 750 -13.86 -4.79 -25.22
CA TYR A 750 -13.12 -5.89 -25.88
C TYR A 750 -11.87 -6.31 -25.08
N GLU A 751 -11.02 -5.37 -24.67
CA GLU A 751 -9.83 -5.66 -23.86
C GLU A 751 -10.21 -6.24 -22.48
N LYS A 752 -11.34 -5.80 -21.89
CA LYS A 752 -11.88 -6.40 -20.68
C LYS A 752 -12.29 -7.87 -20.89
N LEU A 753 -13.07 -8.18 -21.94
CA LEU A 753 -13.46 -9.56 -22.25
C LEU A 753 -12.26 -10.47 -22.50
N LYS A 754 -11.26 -9.97 -23.22
CA LYS A 754 -9.99 -10.63 -23.51
C LYS A 754 -9.17 -10.92 -22.23
N ASN A 755 -9.12 -9.98 -21.29
CA ASN A 755 -8.48 -10.20 -19.99
C ASN A 755 -9.25 -11.25 -19.16
N GLU A 756 -10.59 -11.23 -19.17
CA GLU A 756 -11.39 -12.27 -18.53
C GLU A 756 -11.20 -13.66 -19.18
N GLU A 757 -11.01 -13.74 -20.49
CA GLU A 757 -10.69 -14.98 -21.21
C GLU A 757 -9.29 -15.51 -20.84
N GLN A 758 -8.29 -14.63 -20.72
CA GLN A 758 -6.95 -14.98 -20.25
C GLN A 758 -6.96 -15.49 -18.80
N GLU A 759 -7.66 -14.82 -17.89
CA GLU A 759 -7.85 -15.32 -16.52
C GLU A 759 -8.49 -16.72 -16.48
N LYS A 760 -9.57 -16.92 -17.26
CA LYS A 760 -10.26 -18.22 -17.35
C LYS A 760 -9.33 -19.30 -17.93
N THR A 761 -8.46 -18.94 -18.86
CA THR A 761 -7.45 -19.84 -19.46
C THR A 761 -6.37 -20.24 -18.44
N ILE A 762 -5.84 -19.28 -17.67
CA ILE A 762 -4.84 -19.57 -16.62
C ILE A 762 -5.45 -20.47 -15.55
N LYS A 763 -6.65 -20.16 -15.05
CA LYS A 763 -7.38 -20.96 -14.06
C LYS A 763 -7.68 -22.38 -14.57
N LEU A 764 -7.93 -22.55 -15.87
CA LEU A 764 -8.09 -23.86 -16.50
C LEU A 764 -6.77 -24.64 -16.57
N GLN A 765 -5.64 -23.98 -16.84
CA GLN A 765 -4.31 -24.60 -16.80
C GLN A 765 -3.91 -25.05 -15.38
N GLU A 766 -4.15 -24.21 -14.36
CA GLU A 766 -3.95 -24.57 -12.95
C GLU A 766 -4.78 -25.80 -12.54
N LEU A 767 -6.08 -25.81 -12.87
CA LEU A 767 -6.97 -26.94 -12.61
C LEU A 767 -6.53 -28.22 -13.35
N THR A 768 -6.03 -28.09 -14.58
CA THR A 768 -5.49 -29.21 -15.37
C THR A 768 -4.24 -29.80 -14.70
N PHE A 769 -3.29 -28.96 -14.31
CA PHE A 769 -2.07 -29.38 -13.60
C PHE A 769 -2.38 -30.04 -12.24
N LEU A 770 -3.34 -29.50 -11.49
CA LEU A 770 -3.81 -30.11 -10.23
C LEU A 770 -4.49 -31.47 -10.47
N TYR A 771 -5.25 -31.62 -11.56
CA TYR A 771 -5.86 -32.88 -11.95
C TYR A 771 -4.82 -33.94 -12.37
N GLU A 772 -3.84 -33.56 -13.20
CA GLU A 772 -2.72 -34.43 -13.59
C GLU A 772 -1.91 -34.89 -12.36
N ARG A 773 -1.60 -33.98 -11.44
CA ARG A 773 -0.89 -34.30 -10.18
C ARG A 773 -1.71 -35.23 -9.28
N HIS A 774 -3.03 -35.05 -9.22
CA HIS A 774 -3.91 -35.95 -8.48
C HIS A 774 -3.95 -37.35 -9.12
N GLU A 775 -4.06 -37.43 -10.44
CA GLU A 775 -4.11 -38.71 -11.16
C GLU A 775 -2.77 -39.45 -11.12
N GLN A 776 -1.63 -38.74 -11.13
CA GLN A 776 -0.30 -39.33 -10.85
C GLN A 776 -0.25 -39.91 -9.43
N SER A 777 -0.65 -39.14 -8.41
CA SER A 777 -0.65 -39.59 -7.01
C SER A 777 -1.51 -40.87 -6.81
N LYS A 778 -2.58 -40.98 -7.60
CA LYS A 778 -3.50 -42.14 -7.64
C LYS A 778 -2.90 -43.34 -8.39
N GLN A 779 -2.07 -43.13 -9.41
CA GLN A 779 -1.29 -44.20 -10.04
C GLN A 779 -0.20 -44.73 -9.10
N ASP A 780 0.50 -43.83 -8.38
CA ASP A 780 1.52 -44.20 -7.39
C ASP A 780 0.92 -45.02 -6.24
N LEU A 781 -0.25 -44.59 -5.72
CA LEU A 781 -1.03 -45.34 -4.74
C LEU A 781 -1.40 -46.74 -5.26
N LYS A 782 -1.88 -46.87 -6.50
CA LYS A 782 -2.20 -48.17 -7.10
C LYS A 782 -0.97 -49.07 -7.23
N GLY A 783 0.19 -48.52 -7.59
CA GLY A 783 1.46 -49.26 -7.62
C GLY A 783 1.86 -49.80 -6.23
N LEU A 784 1.57 -49.03 -5.17
CA LEU A 784 1.76 -49.47 -3.79
C LEU A 784 0.74 -50.56 -3.38
N GLU A 785 -0.54 -50.41 -3.74
CA GLU A 785 -1.59 -51.43 -3.51
C GLU A 785 -1.24 -52.76 -4.18
N GLU A 786 -0.80 -52.74 -5.45
CA GLU A 786 -0.35 -53.95 -6.15
C GLU A 786 0.88 -54.58 -5.49
N THR A 787 1.79 -53.78 -4.93
CA THR A 787 2.97 -54.27 -4.22
C THR A 787 2.58 -54.91 -2.88
N VAL A 788 1.69 -54.28 -2.11
CA VAL A 788 1.13 -54.85 -0.87
C VAL A 788 0.33 -56.13 -1.16
N ALA A 789 -0.44 -56.18 -2.25
CA ALA A 789 -1.16 -57.39 -2.67
C ALA A 789 -0.21 -58.55 -3.03
N ARG A 790 0.91 -58.26 -3.71
CA ARG A 790 1.97 -59.26 -3.97
C ARG A 790 2.58 -59.76 -2.67
N GLU A 791 2.94 -58.88 -1.74
CA GLU A 791 3.54 -59.28 -0.47
C GLU A 791 2.59 -60.05 0.46
N LEU A 792 1.30 -59.70 0.46
CA LEU A 792 0.28 -60.50 1.14
C LEU A 792 0.11 -61.88 0.49
N GLN A 793 0.31 -62.02 -0.83
CA GLN A 793 0.26 -63.31 -1.50
C GLN A 793 1.52 -64.16 -1.26
N THR A 794 2.72 -63.59 -1.20
CA THR A 794 3.93 -64.30 -0.74
C THR A 794 3.80 -64.72 0.72
N LEU A 795 3.31 -63.84 1.61
CA LEU A 795 3.02 -64.20 3.01
C LEU A 795 1.96 -65.31 3.12
N HIS A 796 0.91 -65.28 2.31
CA HIS A 796 -0.10 -66.36 2.28
C HIS A 796 0.53 -67.68 1.80
N ASN A 797 1.35 -67.65 0.75
CA ASN A 797 2.03 -68.83 0.21
C ASN A 797 3.05 -69.40 1.23
N LEU A 798 3.82 -68.55 1.89
CA LEU A 798 4.76 -68.93 2.96
C LEU A 798 4.02 -69.50 4.18
N ARG A 799 2.90 -68.89 4.59
CA ARG A 799 2.04 -69.44 5.66
C ARG A 799 1.47 -70.81 5.27
N LYS A 800 1.04 -70.99 4.02
CA LYS A 800 0.53 -72.27 3.50
C LYS A 800 1.62 -73.35 3.51
N LEU A 801 2.83 -73.02 3.05
CA LEU A 801 4.00 -73.89 3.12
C LEU A 801 4.38 -74.23 4.56
N PHE A 802 4.42 -73.24 5.47
CA PHE A 802 4.71 -73.47 6.88
C PHE A 802 3.67 -74.35 7.56
N VAL A 803 2.37 -74.16 7.29
CA VAL A 803 1.29 -75.02 7.81
C VAL A 803 1.39 -76.44 7.24
N GLN A 804 1.72 -76.60 5.95
CA GLN A 804 1.97 -77.92 5.36
C GLN A 804 3.21 -78.59 5.97
N ASP A 805 4.30 -77.86 6.16
CA ASP A 805 5.55 -78.35 6.74
C ASP A 805 5.42 -78.72 8.23
N VAL A 806 4.71 -77.90 9.02
CA VAL A 806 4.30 -78.24 10.39
C VAL A 806 3.38 -79.45 10.42
N THR A 807 2.36 -79.53 9.54
CA THR A 807 1.46 -80.70 9.46
C THR A 807 2.23 -81.97 9.06
N THR A 808 3.22 -81.84 8.17
CA THR A 808 4.07 -82.95 7.70
C THR A 808 5.04 -83.39 8.80
N ARG A 809 5.61 -82.45 9.57
CA ARG A 809 6.39 -82.75 10.79
C ARG A 809 5.53 -83.43 11.85
N VAL A 810 4.34 -82.91 12.15
CA VAL A 810 3.42 -83.50 13.15
C VAL A 810 3.01 -84.92 12.77
N LYS A 811 2.77 -85.19 11.47
CA LYS A 811 2.57 -86.57 11.00
C LYS A 811 3.83 -87.43 11.14
N LYS A 812 5.00 -86.95 10.71
CA LYS A 812 6.28 -87.66 10.88
C LYS A 812 6.74 -87.85 12.33
N SER A 813 6.22 -87.08 13.29
CA SER A 813 6.44 -87.29 14.73
C SER A 813 5.34 -88.12 15.40
N ALA A 814 4.30 -88.51 14.66
CA ALA A 814 3.28 -89.46 15.10
C ALA A 814 3.54 -90.88 14.55
N GLU A 815 4.42 -91.01 13.54
CA GLU A 815 4.78 -92.27 12.90
C GLU A 815 6.30 -92.46 12.91
N MET A 816 6.76 -93.41 13.75
CA MET A 816 8.13 -93.92 13.98
C MET A 816 8.95 -93.34 15.16
N GLU A 817 9.41 -94.29 16.00
CA GLU A 817 10.52 -94.19 16.95
C GLU A 817 11.88 -94.00 16.22
N PRO A 818 12.96 -93.61 16.92
CA PRO A 818 14.16 -93.07 16.27
C PRO A 818 15.17 -94.13 15.82
N GLU A 819 15.64 -94.04 14.56
CA GLU A 819 17.00 -94.49 14.22
C GLU A 819 17.68 -93.68 13.09
N ASP A 820 18.84 -93.14 13.46
CA ASP A 820 20.13 -92.95 12.77
C ASP A 820 20.36 -92.25 11.40
N SER A 821 21.46 -91.48 11.42
CA SER A 821 22.47 -91.10 10.40
C SER A 821 22.16 -90.90 8.91
N GLY A 822 22.63 -89.74 8.40
CA GLY A 822 23.15 -89.62 7.01
C GLY A 822 23.08 -88.24 6.35
N GLY A 823 23.98 -87.30 6.66
CA GLY A 823 23.98 -86.01 5.91
C GLY A 823 24.95 -84.87 6.29
N ALA A 824 25.83 -85.04 7.28
CA ALA A 824 26.45 -83.96 8.05
C ALA A 824 27.25 -82.85 7.29
N HIS A 825 27.63 -83.05 6.02
CA HIS A 825 28.42 -82.06 5.26
C HIS A 825 27.56 -81.17 4.34
N SER A 826 26.68 -81.75 3.52
CA SER A 826 25.72 -81.00 2.69
C SER A 826 24.75 -80.18 3.55
N GLN A 827 24.34 -80.76 4.69
CA GLN A 827 23.50 -80.09 5.68
C GLN A 827 24.21 -78.86 6.27
N LYS A 828 25.53 -78.91 6.51
CA LYS A 828 26.32 -77.77 7.04
C LYS A 828 26.39 -76.58 6.08
N GLN A 829 26.57 -76.83 4.78
CA GLN A 829 26.55 -75.74 3.77
C GLN A 829 25.15 -75.13 3.63
N LYS A 830 24.08 -75.95 3.66
CA LYS A 830 22.70 -75.44 3.69
C LYS A 830 22.40 -74.63 4.94
N ILE A 831 22.84 -75.09 6.12
CA ILE A 831 22.70 -74.35 7.38
C ILE A 831 23.40 -72.99 7.28
N SER A 832 24.67 -72.93 6.87
CA SER A 832 25.42 -71.67 6.75
C SER A 832 24.80 -70.68 5.74
N PHE A 833 24.28 -71.17 4.61
CA PHE A 833 23.55 -70.33 3.66
C PHE A 833 22.24 -69.80 4.24
N LEU A 834 21.48 -70.64 4.97
CA LEU A 834 20.25 -70.25 5.65
C LEU A 834 20.51 -69.28 6.80
N GLU A 835 21.56 -69.47 7.60
CA GLU A 835 21.96 -68.58 8.69
C GLU A 835 22.29 -67.17 8.18
N ASN A 836 23.08 -67.05 7.10
CA ASN A 836 23.42 -65.75 6.51
C ASN A 836 22.18 -65.04 5.92
N ASN A 837 21.30 -65.78 5.24
CA ASN A 837 20.01 -65.23 4.78
C ASN A 837 19.11 -64.82 5.95
N LEU A 838 19.05 -65.61 7.03
CA LEU A 838 18.27 -65.32 8.22
C LEU A 838 18.81 -64.09 8.96
N GLU A 839 20.13 -63.89 8.99
CA GLU A 839 20.75 -62.70 9.56
C GLU A 839 20.44 -61.44 8.74
N GLN A 840 20.47 -61.53 7.41
CA GLN A 840 20.04 -60.44 6.52
C GLN A 840 18.55 -60.13 6.69
N LEU A 841 17.69 -61.14 6.74
CA LEU A 841 16.26 -60.98 7.02
C LEU A 841 16.02 -60.37 8.41
N THR A 842 16.82 -60.75 9.41
CA THR A 842 16.75 -60.19 10.77
C THR A 842 17.21 -58.73 10.80
N LYS A 843 18.21 -58.34 9.99
CA LYS A 843 18.63 -56.94 9.83
C LYS A 843 17.53 -56.10 9.17
N VAL A 844 16.94 -56.58 8.07
CA VAL A 844 15.80 -55.94 7.40
C VAL A 844 14.59 -55.84 8.33
N HIS A 845 14.27 -56.91 9.07
CA HIS A 845 13.15 -56.92 10.02
C HIS A 845 13.38 -55.94 11.18
N LYS A 846 14.57 -55.89 11.78
CA LYS A 846 14.93 -54.86 12.79
C LYS A 846 14.87 -53.44 12.25
N GLN A 847 15.22 -53.23 10.98
CA GLN A 847 15.17 -51.93 10.32
C GLN A 847 13.72 -51.50 10.04
N LEU A 848 12.87 -52.44 9.61
CA LEU A 848 11.41 -52.27 9.51
C LEU A 848 10.77 -52.00 10.88
N ASP A 849 11.09 -52.77 11.91
CA ASP A 849 10.63 -52.55 13.29
C ASP A 849 11.04 -51.16 13.79
N LEU A 850 12.28 -50.71 13.55
CA LEU A 850 12.70 -49.35 13.88
C LEU A 850 11.88 -48.29 13.15
N TRP A 851 11.57 -48.51 11.87
CA TRP A 851 10.79 -47.57 11.04
C TRP A 851 9.31 -47.53 11.46
N VAL A 852 8.69 -48.70 11.65
CA VAL A 852 7.31 -48.84 12.17
C VAL A 852 7.21 -48.29 13.59
N SER A 853 8.15 -48.61 14.47
CA SER A 853 8.21 -48.08 15.83
C SER A 853 8.39 -46.56 15.86
N LYS A 854 9.11 -45.98 14.89
CA LYS A 854 9.15 -44.52 14.68
C LYS A 854 7.80 -44.00 14.19
N LEU A 855 7.24 -44.54 13.10
CA LEU A 855 5.96 -44.10 12.53
C LEU A 855 4.80 -44.19 13.55
N VAL A 856 4.85 -45.17 14.45
CA VAL A 856 3.90 -45.36 15.57
C VAL A 856 4.12 -44.35 16.69
N ARG A 857 5.36 -43.96 17.02
CA ARG A 857 5.64 -42.83 17.93
C ARG A 857 5.13 -41.52 17.33
N ASP A 858 5.51 -41.22 16.09
CA ASP A 858 5.12 -39.99 15.39
C ASP A 858 3.57 -39.90 15.29
N ASN A 859 2.87 -41.02 15.08
CA ASN A 859 1.39 -41.09 15.16
C ASN A 859 0.83 -40.95 16.58
N ALA A 860 1.49 -41.49 17.60
CA ALA A 860 1.05 -41.37 18.99
C ALA A 860 1.16 -39.93 19.49
N ASP A 861 2.25 -39.23 19.13
CA ASP A 861 2.46 -37.82 19.48
C ASP A 861 1.43 -36.92 18.78
N LEU A 862 1.16 -37.14 17.49
CA LEU A 862 0.06 -36.46 16.77
C LEU A 862 -1.31 -36.71 17.40
N ARG A 863 -1.60 -37.96 17.82
CA ARG A 863 -2.84 -38.30 18.55
C ARG A 863 -2.92 -37.68 19.95
N CYS A 864 -1.78 -37.33 20.55
CA CYS A 864 -1.72 -36.63 21.83
C CYS A 864 -1.86 -35.10 21.68
N GLU A 865 -1.39 -34.49 20.59
CA GLU A 865 -1.50 -33.05 20.35
C GLU A 865 -2.85 -32.62 19.77
N LEU A 866 -3.45 -33.40 18.87
CA LEU A 866 -4.70 -33.03 18.20
C LEU A 866 -5.86 -32.70 19.19
N PRO A 867 -6.10 -33.49 20.27
CA PRO A 867 -7.09 -33.13 21.29
C PRO A 867 -6.73 -31.88 22.11
N LYS A 868 -5.43 -31.56 22.27
CA LYS A 868 -4.98 -30.33 22.95
C LYS A 868 -5.27 -29.11 22.07
N LEU A 869 -5.03 -29.21 20.76
CA LEU A 869 -5.36 -28.18 19.78
C LEU A 869 -6.87 -27.94 19.71
N GLU A 870 -7.69 -28.99 19.63
CA GLU A 870 -9.15 -28.87 19.70
C GLU A 870 -9.64 -28.20 21.00
N LYS A 871 -9.05 -28.57 22.14
CA LYS A 871 -9.42 -27.97 23.44
C LYS A 871 -9.04 -26.49 23.50
N ARG A 872 -7.90 -26.09 22.93
CA ARG A 872 -7.50 -24.69 22.79
C ARG A 872 -8.43 -23.92 21.83
N LEU A 873 -8.84 -24.54 20.72
CA LEU A 873 -9.76 -23.96 19.75
C LEU A 873 -11.16 -23.74 20.35
N ARG A 874 -11.69 -24.72 21.10
CA ARG A 874 -12.95 -24.57 21.85
C ARG A 874 -12.85 -23.47 22.93
N ALA A 875 -11.77 -23.46 23.72
CA ALA A 875 -11.53 -22.44 24.75
C ALA A 875 -11.16 -21.03 24.21
N THR A 876 -10.99 -20.89 22.89
CA THR A 876 -10.95 -19.58 22.21
C THR A 876 -12.33 -19.23 21.64
N ALA A 877 -13.04 -20.17 21.01
CA ALA A 877 -14.41 -19.96 20.52
C ALA A 877 -15.40 -19.56 21.64
N GLU A 878 -15.34 -20.23 22.81
CA GLU A 878 -16.15 -19.88 23.98
C GLU A 878 -15.82 -18.47 24.51
N ARG A 879 -14.55 -18.07 24.43
CA ARG A 879 -14.08 -16.75 24.90
C ARG A 879 -14.47 -15.63 23.92
N VAL A 880 -14.39 -15.89 22.62
CA VAL A 880 -14.92 -15.00 21.58
C VAL A 880 -16.43 -14.82 21.77
N LYS A 881 -17.18 -15.92 21.93
CA LYS A 881 -18.64 -15.87 22.21
C LYS A 881 -19.00 -15.11 23.49
N ALA A 882 -18.17 -15.18 24.53
CA ALA A 882 -18.34 -14.39 25.75
C ALA A 882 -18.08 -12.89 25.51
N LEU A 883 -17.04 -12.55 24.74
CA LEU A 883 -16.72 -11.17 24.35
C LEU A 883 -17.78 -10.58 23.40
N GLU A 884 -18.32 -11.36 22.46
CA GLU A 884 -19.47 -10.99 21.62
C GLU A 884 -20.72 -10.70 22.45
N GLY A 885 -20.96 -11.48 23.51
CA GLY A 885 -22.03 -11.26 24.48
C GLY A 885 -21.87 -9.93 25.21
N ALA A 886 -20.70 -9.71 25.82
CA ALA A 886 -20.39 -8.48 26.54
C ALA A 886 -20.43 -7.23 25.62
N LEU A 887 -19.94 -7.36 24.38
CA LEU A 887 -20.00 -6.30 23.37
C LEU A 887 -21.45 -5.97 22.97
N ARG A 888 -22.32 -6.98 22.87
CA ARG A 888 -23.75 -6.79 22.60
C ARG A 888 -24.47 -6.08 23.75
N GLU A 889 -24.20 -6.49 24.99
CA GLU A 889 -24.75 -5.82 26.19
C GLU A 889 -24.26 -4.37 26.29
N ALA A 890 -22.98 -4.10 26.00
CA ALA A 890 -22.43 -2.75 25.93
C ALA A 890 -23.08 -1.90 24.82
N LYS A 891 -23.27 -2.47 23.61
CA LYS A 891 -23.94 -1.80 22.48
C LYS A 891 -25.40 -1.49 22.80
N GLU A 892 -26.10 -2.38 23.49
CA GLU A 892 -27.45 -2.12 24.02
C GLU A 892 -27.47 -1.03 25.10
N GLY A 893 -26.49 -1.01 26.01
CA GLY A 893 -26.33 0.03 27.03
C GLY A 893 -26.14 1.41 26.39
N ALA A 894 -25.15 1.52 25.50
CA ALA A 894 -24.87 2.75 24.76
C ALA A 894 -26.08 3.24 23.94
N MET A 895 -26.85 2.33 23.33
CA MET A 895 -28.10 2.68 22.63
C MET A 895 -29.20 3.18 23.58
N LYS A 896 -29.32 2.62 24.80
CA LYS A 896 -30.27 3.08 25.82
C LYS A 896 -29.90 4.48 26.33
N ASP A 897 -28.62 4.76 26.57
CA ASP A 897 -28.17 6.08 27.02
C ASP A 897 -28.14 7.12 25.91
N LYS A 898 -27.81 6.77 24.66
CA LYS A 898 -28.00 7.64 23.48
C LYS A 898 -29.47 8.05 23.32
N ARG A 899 -30.41 7.14 23.60
CA ARG A 899 -31.86 7.43 23.57
C ARG A 899 -32.28 8.39 24.70
N ARG A 900 -31.70 8.27 25.90
CA ARG A 900 -31.90 9.22 27.01
C ARG A 900 -31.34 10.61 26.70
N TYR A 901 -30.10 10.68 26.19
CA TYR A 901 -29.49 11.95 25.78
C TYR A 901 -30.30 12.64 24.69
N GLN A 902 -30.81 11.89 23.69
CA GLN A 902 -31.68 12.45 22.65
C GLN A 902 -32.97 13.05 23.23
N GLN A 903 -33.62 12.34 24.17
CA GLN A 903 -34.83 12.82 24.84
C GLN A 903 -34.57 14.11 25.65
N GLU A 904 -33.44 14.21 26.35
CA GLU A 904 -33.09 15.42 27.11
C GLU A 904 -32.71 16.58 26.18
N VAL A 905 -31.97 16.30 25.09
CA VAL A 905 -31.64 17.29 24.05
C VAL A 905 -32.91 17.85 23.39
N ASP A 906 -33.90 17.02 23.09
CA ASP A 906 -35.14 17.48 22.46
C ASP A 906 -36.04 18.24 23.45
N ARG A 907 -36.09 17.83 24.74
CA ARG A 907 -36.68 18.61 25.84
C ARG A 907 -36.02 19.99 25.96
N ILE A 908 -34.70 20.08 25.85
CA ILE A 908 -33.96 21.35 25.85
C ILE A 908 -34.31 22.18 24.61
N LYS A 909 -34.41 21.58 23.41
CA LYS A 909 -34.84 22.29 22.18
C LYS A 909 -36.27 22.82 22.28
N GLU A 910 -37.18 22.13 22.95
CA GLU A 910 -38.53 22.65 23.23
C GLU A 910 -38.50 23.83 24.20
N ALA A 911 -37.77 23.72 25.31
CA ALA A 911 -37.59 24.83 26.26
C ALA A 911 -36.95 26.07 25.60
N VAL A 912 -35.97 25.89 24.71
CA VAL A 912 -35.35 26.98 23.93
C VAL A 912 -36.30 27.57 22.90
N ARG A 913 -37.07 26.74 22.18
CA ARG A 913 -38.10 27.23 21.24
C ARG A 913 -39.17 28.05 21.98
N TYR A 914 -39.66 27.58 23.12
CA TYR A 914 -40.61 28.30 23.95
C TYR A 914 -40.05 29.66 24.43
N LYS A 915 -38.79 29.70 24.89
CA LYS A 915 -38.09 30.96 25.27
C LYS A 915 -37.90 31.93 24.11
N ASN A 916 -37.66 31.44 22.90
CA ASN A 916 -37.43 32.28 21.72
C ASN A 916 -38.73 32.84 21.12
N SER A 917 -39.84 32.08 21.17
CA SER A 917 -41.16 32.57 20.78
C SER A 917 -41.55 33.86 21.54
N SER A 918 -41.28 33.90 22.85
CA SER A 918 -41.58 35.05 23.71
C SER A 918 -40.66 36.28 23.52
N LYS A 919 -39.78 36.29 22.51
CA LYS A 919 -38.81 37.38 22.27
C LYS A 919 -38.85 38.02 20.87
N ARG A 920 -39.86 37.72 20.04
CA ARG A 920 -40.11 38.43 18.77
C ARG A 920 -41.52 39.02 18.66
N ALA A 921 -41.76 40.03 19.49
CA ALA A 921 -42.69 41.11 19.19
C ALA A 921 -41.93 42.45 19.31
N HIS A 922 -42.42 43.50 18.63
CA HIS A 922 -41.86 44.84 18.52
C HIS A 922 -40.61 45.01 17.61
N SER A 923 -40.89 45.39 16.36
CA SER A 923 -40.13 46.44 15.65
C SER A 923 -41.14 47.38 14.99
N ALA A 924 -40.81 48.67 14.86
CA ALA A 924 -41.81 49.73 14.72
C ALA A 924 -42.34 49.93 13.28
N GLN A 925 -43.62 50.34 13.18
CA GLN A 925 -44.20 50.92 11.97
C GLN A 925 -43.95 52.45 11.94
N ILE A 926 -43.76 53.01 10.76
CA ILE A 926 -43.72 54.47 10.53
C ILE A 926 -45.03 54.89 9.85
N ALA A 927 -45.72 55.89 10.39
CA ALA A 927 -47.02 56.37 9.91
C ALA A 927 -47.02 57.87 9.57
N LYS A 928 -47.92 58.27 8.65
CA LYS A 928 -48.14 59.66 8.20
C LYS A 928 -49.15 60.41 9.12
N PRO A 929 -49.24 61.75 9.06
CA PRO A 929 -49.68 62.54 10.22
C PRO A 929 -51.20 62.73 10.42
N VAL A 930 -51.62 62.56 11.68
CA VAL A 930 -52.63 63.30 12.47
C VAL A 930 -53.94 63.79 11.79
N ARG A 931 -55.07 63.25 12.27
CA ARG A 931 -56.22 64.04 12.75
C ARG A 931 -56.74 63.49 14.09
N PRO A 932 -57.42 64.27 14.95
CA PRO A 932 -57.51 63.99 16.39
C PRO A 932 -58.87 63.51 16.92
N GLY A 933 -58.88 62.74 18.00
CA GLY A 933 -60.09 62.47 18.81
C GLY A 933 -59.94 61.40 19.91
N HIS A 934 -60.43 61.72 21.12
CA HIS A 934 -60.77 60.85 22.26
C HIS A 934 -59.70 60.04 23.05
N TYR A 935 -59.65 60.36 24.34
CA TYR A 935 -59.41 59.51 25.53
C TYR A 935 -60.79 59.36 26.28
N PRO A 936 -60.97 58.68 27.44
CA PRO A 936 -60.02 57.97 28.34
C PRO A 936 -60.48 56.57 28.88
N ALA A 937 -59.70 56.04 29.84
CA ALA A 937 -60.11 55.31 31.07
C ALA A 937 -60.06 53.76 31.16
N SER A 938 -59.86 53.33 32.42
CA SER A 938 -59.65 51.95 32.95
C SER A 938 -60.92 51.47 33.72
N PRO A 939 -60.91 50.48 34.66
CA PRO A 939 -60.00 49.35 34.97
C PRO A 939 -60.78 48.00 35.17
N THR A 940 -60.16 46.93 35.69
CA THR A 940 -60.59 46.09 36.87
C THR A 940 -59.97 44.66 36.90
N ASN A 941 -59.96 44.01 38.08
CA ASN A 941 -59.49 42.63 38.34
C ASN A 941 -60.02 42.10 39.70
N PRO A 942 -60.60 40.88 39.81
CA PRO A 942 -60.86 40.24 41.13
C PRO A 942 -60.67 38.69 41.24
N TYR A 943 -60.04 38.23 42.35
CA TYR A 943 -60.19 36.96 43.15
C TYR A 943 -60.47 35.57 42.50
N GLY A 944 -60.01 34.40 43.00
CA GLY A 944 -59.25 33.99 44.22
C GLY A 944 -60.03 32.97 45.12
N ALA A 945 -59.48 32.06 45.96
CA ALA A 945 -58.14 31.45 46.18
C ALA A 945 -58.25 30.35 47.32
N ARG A 946 -57.46 29.23 47.34
CA ARG A 946 -57.39 28.26 48.49
C ARG A 946 -56.22 27.22 48.46
N ASN A 947 -55.76 26.77 49.64
CA ASN A 947 -54.79 25.67 49.90
C ASN A 947 -55.53 24.34 50.25
N SER A 948 -54.93 23.13 50.38
CA SER A 948 -53.93 22.65 51.38
C SER A 948 -53.68 21.12 51.23
N ASP A 949 -52.71 20.39 51.82
CA ASP A 949 -51.46 20.69 52.56
C ASP A 949 -50.55 19.42 52.71
N CYS A 950 -49.24 19.61 52.91
CA CYS A 950 -48.29 18.95 53.86
C CYS A 950 -48.29 17.42 54.22
N VAL A 951 -47.10 16.79 54.27
CA VAL A 951 -46.60 15.92 55.38
C VAL A 951 -45.09 15.58 55.21
N SER A 952 -44.38 15.35 56.34
CA SER A 952 -42.93 15.09 56.44
C SER A 952 -42.60 13.62 56.76
N TYR A 953 -41.35 13.14 56.51
CA TYR A 953 -40.42 12.63 57.55
C TYR A 953 -39.07 12.13 56.98
N THR A 954 -38.04 12.08 57.84
CA THR A 954 -36.71 11.51 57.58
C THR A 954 -36.44 10.29 58.47
N ASN A 955 -35.87 9.21 57.93
CA ASN A 955 -35.05 8.16 58.61
C ASN A 955 -34.81 6.96 57.67
N SER A 956 -33.89 6.02 57.90
CA SER A 956 -32.51 6.06 58.42
C SER A 956 -31.90 4.64 58.34
N LEU A 957 -30.56 4.53 58.30
CA LEU A 957 -29.76 3.30 58.56
C LEU A 957 -29.97 2.07 57.64
N PHE A 958 -28.90 1.63 56.94
CA PHE A 958 -28.24 0.35 57.25
C PHE A 958 -26.82 0.25 56.63
N GLN A 959 -25.82 0.32 57.52
CA GLN A 959 -24.54 -0.43 57.56
C GLN A 959 -23.59 -0.58 56.34
N ASN A 960 -22.32 -0.22 56.62
CA ASN A 960 -21.06 -0.92 56.28
C ASN A 960 -20.66 -1.13 54.80
N TYR A 961 -19.58 -0.45 54.37
CA TYR A 961 -18.21 -1.00 54.53
C TYR A 961 -17.12 0.06 54.24
N GLN A 962 -16.23 0.33 55.20
CA GLN A 962 -14.91 0.93 54.93
C GLN A 962 -13.86 0.38 55.90
N ALA A 963 -13.35 -0.79 55.56
CA ALA A 963 -12.11 -1.41 56.06
C ALA A 963 -11.69 -2.43 54.98
N ALA A 964 -10.42 -2.66 54.66
CA ALA A 964 -9.18 -2.35 55.38
C ALA A 964 -8.81 -0.85 55.51
N TYR A 965 -8.00 -0.62 56.54
CA TYR A 965 -7.34 0.58 57.08
C TYR A 965 -7.09 1.80 56.14
N GLY A 966 -7.15 3.05 56.62
CA GLY A 966 -7.59 3.55 57.94
C GLY A 966 -6.79 4.76 58.47
N GLN A 967 -7.51 5.80 58.90
CA GLN A 967 -7.03 7.03 59.59
C GLN A 967 -6.13 7.99 58.77
N GLY A 968 -6.26 9.32 58.88
CA GLY A 968 -7.28 10.09 59.61
C GLY A 968 -7.17 11.61 59.47
N SER A 969 -8.29 12.30 59.75
CA SER A 969 -8.44 13.72 60.16
C SER A 969 -7.70 14.85 59.41
N ALA A 970 -8.50 15.75 58.81
CA ALA A 970 -8.16 17.17 58.58
C ALA A 970 -8.12 17.97 59.93
N PRO A 971 -7.83 19.30 60.01
CA PRO A 971 -8.70 20.34 59.41
C PRO A 971 -8.05 21.71 59.06
N ASP A 972 -8.92 22.68 58.71
CA ASP A 972 -8.88 24.15 58.93
C ASP A 972 -7.74 25.06 58.42
N ALA A 973 -8.00 25.70 57.27
CA ALA A 973 -8.46 27.10 57.10
C ALA A 973 -7.91 28.29 57.95
N TYR A 974 -7.96 29.48 57.31
CA TYR A 974 -7.64 30.85 57.81
C TYR A 974 -6.14 31.12 58.03
N PHE A 975 -5.53 32.28 57.73
CA PHE A 975 -5.96 33.66 57.40
C PHE A 975 -5.45 34.08 55.98
N ALA A 976 -5.97 35.07 55.23
CA ALA A 976 -6.00 36.54 55.44
C ALA A 976 -4.61 37.16 55.75
N ASN A 977 -4.21 38.35 55.28
CA ASN A 977 -4.95 39.51 54.75
C ASN A 977 -4.00 40.45 53.93
N SER A 978 -4.55 41.42 53.16
CA SER A 978 -4.00 42.78 52.84
C SER A 978 -2.54 43.02 52.36
N SER A 979 -2.18 44.05 51.57
CA SER A 979 -2.88 44.98 50.64
C SER A 979 -1.85 45.93 49.96
N SER A 980 -2.24 46.58 48.85
CA SER A 980 -1.49 47.68 48.16
C SER A 980 -0.16 47.29 47.46
N SER A 981 0.43 48.07 46.54
CA SER A 981 0.11 49.42 46.04
C SER A 981 0.37 49.61 44.53
N SER A 982 0.22 50.84 44.04
CA SER A 982 0.08 51.28 42.63
C SER A 982 1.36 51.41 41.80
N GLY A 983 1.22 51.31 40.47
CA GLY A 983 2.17 51.86 39.47
C GLY A 983 1.43 52.28 38.18
N THR A 984 1.86 53.36 37.52
CA THR A 984 1.18 53.94 36.32
C THR A 984 2.15 54.24 35.18
N GLY A 985 1.66 54.27 33.93
CA GLY A 985 2.40 54.66 32.72
C GLY A 985 1.50 54.69 31.47
N SER A 986 1.71 55.64 30.56
CA SER A 986 0.77 55.91 29.44
C SER A 986 1.38 56.66 28.25
N SER A 987 0.97 56.29 27.02
CA SER A 987 1.20 57.02 25.74
C SER A 987 0.36 56.34 24.63
N SER A 988 -0.77 56.90 24.16
CA SER A 988 -0.94 57.89 23.06
C SER A 988 -0.96 57.28 21.64
N GLY A 989 -2.09 57.45 20.90
CA GLY A 989 -2.28 57.06 19.48
C GLY A 989 -1.91 58.18 18.47
N PRO A 990 -2.66 58.44 17.36
CA PRO A 990 -3.94 57.86 16.90
C PRO A 990 -4.17 57.76 15.34
N LEU A 991 -5.44 57.54 14.90
CA LEU A 991 -6.09 57.87 13.58
C LEU A 991 -5.87 57.04 12.27
N ALA A 992 -6.94 56.30 11.86
CA ALA A 992 -7.77 56.25 10.60
C ALA A 992 -7.25 56.79 9.21
N PRO A 993 -8.02 56.86 8.06
CA PRO A 993 -9.37 56.35 7.69
C PRO A 993 -9.65 55.82 6.23
N TYR A 994 -10.75 55.05 6.03
CA TYR A 994 -11.74 55.06 4.89
C TYR A 994 -11.47 54.64 3.40
N GLN A 995 -12.61 54.45 2.68
CA GLN A 995 -12.89 54.21 1.22
C GLN A 995 -12.47 52.84 0.62
N LYS A 996 -13.29 52.02 -0.07
CA LYS A 996 -14.68 52.01 -0.61
C LYS A 996 -14.95 52.51 -2.06
N LEU A 997 -15.14 51.52 -2.96
CA LEU A 997 -15.81 51.50 -4.27
C LEU A 997 -16.39 50.05 -4.47
N SER A 998 -17.47 49.65 -5.17
CA SER A 998 -18.54 50.21 -6.06
C SER A 998 -18.10 50.74 -7.44
N VAL A 999 -18.77 50.43 -8.56
CA VAL A 999 -20.23 50.47 -8.85
C VAL A 999 -20.64 49.47 -9.96
N ASP A 1000 -21.72 48.71 -9.71
CA ASP A 1000 -22.84 48.23 -10.56
C ASP A 1000 -22.58 47.60 -11.99
N ASN A 1001 -23.55 47.06 -12.78
CA ASN A 1001 -25.02 47.00 -12.65
C ASN A 1001 -25.68 45.85 -13.47
N GLY A 1002 -26.84 45.36 -12.99
CA GLY A 1002 -28.01 44.95 -13.80
C GLY A 1002 -28.00 43.63 -14.62
N ASN A 1003 -29.15 43.01 -14.93
CA ASN A 1003 -30.49 43.23 -14.36
C ASN A 1003 -31.43 42.00 -14.49
N ALA A 1004 -32.47 42.01 -13.65
CA ALA A 1004 -33.54 41.04 -13.39
C ALA A 1004 -34.28 40.37 -14.59
N THR A 1005 -34.92 39.22 -14.32
CA THR A 1005 -36.40 39.10 -14.08
C THR A 1005 -36.80 37.76 -13.46
N ASP A 1006 -37.57 37.78 -12.37
CA ASP A 1006 -38.40 36.66 -11.87
C ASP A 1006 -39.77 36.61 -12.59
N ILE A 1007 -40.54 35.50 -12.45
CA ILE A 1007 -41.87 35.45 -11.79
C ILE A 1007 -42.65 34.11 -11.97
N ASN A 1008 -43.08 33.56 -10.82
CA ASN A 1008 -44.22 32.67 -10.50
C ASN A 1008 -44.40 31.21 -11.03
N ASP A 1009 -44.82 30.37 -10.07
CA ASP A 1009 -45.52 29.09 -10.24
C ASP A 1009 -46.96 29.22 -10.78
N ASN A 1010 -47.51 28.12 -11.35
CA ASN A 1010 -48.60 27.38 -10.69
C ASN A 1010 -48.93 26.00 -11.30
N ARG A 1011 -49.83 25.28 -10.59
CA ARG A 1011 -50.53 24.04 -11.01
C ARG A 1011 -51.48 24.33 -12.21
N SER A 1012 -52.08 23.38 -12.96
CA SER A 1012 -52.73 22.12 -12.54
C SER A 1012 -53.02 21.13 -13.69
N GLU A 1013 -53.39 19.90 -13.32
CA GLU A 1013 -54.44 19.03 -13.93
C GLU A 1013 -54.23 18.24 -15.26
N LEU A 1014 -54.84 17.05 -15.24
CA LEU A 1014 -55.15 16.08 -16.31
C LEU A 1014 -56.58 16.42 -16.89
N PRO A 1015 -57.20 15.74 -17.91
CA PRO A 1015 -56.96 14.35 -18.35
C PRO A 1015 -57.27 13.94 -19.83
N CYS A 1016 -56.98 12.66 -20.13
CA CYS A 1016 -57.70 11.67 -20.97
C CYS A 1016 -58.28 11.99 -22.38
N SER A 1017 -57.86 11.21 -23.39
CA SER A 1017 -58.69 10.53 -24.44
C SER A 1017 -57.81 9.96 -25.58
N CYS A 1018 -58.24 9.09 -26.52
CA CYS A 1018 -58.97 7.81 -26.46
C CYS A 1018 -59.03 7.21 -27.89
N GLN A 1019 -58.74 5.90 -28.07
CA GLN A 1019 -59.04 5.08 -29.29
C GLN A 1019 -58.28 5.53 -30.60
N ALA A 1020 -58.15 4.76 -31.69
CA ALA A 1020 -58.80 3.52 -32.13
C ALA A 1020 -57.92 2.67 -33.11
N ASP A 1021 -58.18 1.36 -33.13
CA ASP A 1021 -58.40 0.46 -34.29
C ASP A 1021 -57.46 0.36 -35.54
N GLU A 1022 -56.93 -0.87 -35.70
CA GLU A 1022 -57.06 -1.76 -36.88
C GLU A 1022 -56.26 -1.65 -38.21
N GLN A 1023 -56.01 -2.87 -38.72
CA GLN A 1023 -55.90 -3.35 -40.11
C GLN A 1023 -54.64 -3.09 -40.96
N ALA A 1024 -54.06 -4.22 -41.39
CA ALA A 1024 -52.92 -4.34 -42.29
C ALA A 1024 -53.28 -4.17 -43.77
N LYS A 1025 -52.26 -3.87 -44.59
CA LYS A 1025 -52.30 -4.07 -46.06
C LYS A 1025 -51.01 -4.76 -46.53
N LEU A 1026 -51.15 -5.84 -47.29
CA LEU A 1026 -50.09 -6.38 -48.15
C LEU A 1026 -50.10 -5.63 -49.49
N PHE A 1027 -48.94 -5.49 -50.13
CA PHE A 1027 -48.68 -5.92 -51.52
C PHE A 1027 -47.15 -5.83 -51.81
N PRO A 1028 -46.60 -6.34 -52.94
CA PRO A 1028 -45.44 -7.23 -52.84
C PRO A 1028 -44.14 -6.64 -53.40
N LEU A 1029 -43.02 -7.18 -52.92
CA LEU A 1029 -41.73 -7.06 -53.60
C LEU A 1029 -41.72 -7.95 -54.84
N HIS A 1030 -41.48 -7.35 -56.01
CA HIS A 1030 -41.18 -8.10 -57.22
C HIS A 1030 -39.76 -8.68 -57.17
N GLN A 1031 -39.60 -9.81 -57.85
CA GLN A 1031 -38.35 -10.55 -57.96
C GLN A 1031 -37.73 -10.27 -59.33
N GLU A 1032 -36.64 -9.50 -59.37
CA GLU A 1032 -35.77 -9.40 -60.56
C GLU A 1032 -34.41 -10.07 -60.30
N THR A 1033 -33.77 -10.47 -61.39
CA THR A 1033 -32.71 -11.50 -61.38
C THR A 1033 -31.36 -10.88 -61.71
N ALA A 1034 -30.30 -11.29 -61.00
CA ALA A 1034 -28.94 -10.81 -61.26
C ALA A 1034 -28.42 -11.27 -62.63
N ALA A 1035 -27.87 -10.35 -63.42
CA ALA A 1035 -27.31 -10.63 -64.74
C ALA A 1035 -26.28 -9.60 -65.26
N SER A 1036 -25.38 -9.10 -64.40
CA SER A 1036 -24.00 -8.68 -64.76
C SER A 1036 -23.15 -8.46 -63.50
#